data_AF-A0A3D0IHN5-F1
#
_entry.id   AF-A0A3D0IHN5-F1
#
_cell.length_a   1.000
_cell.length_b   1.000
_cell.length_c   1.000
_cell.angle_alpha   90.00
_cell.angle_beta   90.00
_cell.angle_gamma   90.00
#
_symmetry.space_group_name_H-M   'P 1'
#
loop_
_entity.id
_entity.type
_entity.pdbx_description
1 polymer ?
#
loop_
_entity_poly.entity_id
_entity_poly.type
_entity_poly.pdbx_seq_one_letter_code
_entity_poly.pdbx_strand_id
1 'polypeptide(L)'
;MDLKTAFAGRFKVGAAISRMNLSTPANMKFLMDQFNSFTVENDMKPMFFLDSEANFKEPEKYNLAPKLRFDFASPYLDFAKEHHIPMRGHTLVWHNQTPKWFFCRNYDEGEGLADRDTMLKRLENYIRGVLTFAQENYPGVIYAWDVVNEVIDEGDFRKSLWTETVGTDFVIKAFEFAKKYKAPEVKLFYNDYDTFEPWKRDLIIEKVLKPLLAEGLVDGMGMQTHLQMDNPDLSEYEISLRSFGALVSEVQITELDIHNADASEESMDRLADRYKELFTIILKAKDEGKANVTAVTFWNLLDENSWLTNFRKERSHPLLFEGKCCAKKAYYSVLETVVPKDQIEKWKPEYPDQDYQSPPPFEYFKTMRSLMYHRIHIEPHIDLCFEECGSGDNYILSAQVGFYPFGMQQKLASMGYHVICITLRGFYPSSYVEEDYGDRWYDVFAEDVVKVADKLHIGKFFYMGASHGAGVGWHLMLLAPSRVKGFVACVPGPHSLAEGSMSMRQMVLSGIIKEPPPMDPPIDNDPRREKRRNFRSAHIAMNPEPDPREKAIDYGRPLLKFKTEEKLCEALRTIEVPTLILGAIDDPISTPELMIRSAKALPHCKMILYSNCGHNIDTDLVEELSSEADRFMKQVDHDGRVYAWDI
;
A
#
# COMPACT_ATOMS: atom_id res chain seq x y z
N MET A 1 29.67 9.86 -19.73
CA MET A 1 29.26 10.99 -18.85
C MET A 1 27.81 10.82 -18.45
N ASP A 2 27.46 11.03 -17.17
CA ASP A 2 26.09 11.00 -16.63
C ASP A 2 25.37 12.36 -16.74
N LEU A 3 24.03 12.35 -16.60
CA LEU A 3 23.18 13.54 -16.77
C LEU A 3 23.47 14.63 -15.74
N LYS A 4 23.53 14.30 -14.44
CA LYS A 4 23.76 15.29 -13.37
C LYS A 4 25.09 16.03 -13.55
N THR A 5 26.12 15.36 -14.10
CA THR A 5 27.41 15.97 -14.40
C THR A 5 27.33 16.85 -15.65
N ALA A 6 26.70 16.36 -16.72
CA ALA A 6 26.56 17.11 -17.97
C ALA A 6 25.78 18.43 -17.80
N PHE A 7 24.76 18.42 -16.94
CA PHE A 7 23.93 19.60 -16.65
C PHE A 7 24.34 20.34 -15.38
N ALA A 8 25.49 20.00 -14.78
CA ALA A 8 26.02 20.70 -13.61
C ALA A 8 26.18 22.21 -13.90
N GLY A 9 25.70 23.05 -12.98
CA GLY A 9 25.69 24.51 -13.16
C GLY A 9 24.58 25.05 -14.08
N ARG A 10 23.81 24.18 -14.74
CA ARG A 10 22.60 24.57 -15.48
C ARG A 10 21.36 24.43 -14.60
N PHE A 11 21.01 23.21 -14.22
CA PHE A 11 19.84 22.91 -13.37
C PHE A 11 20.00 21.55 -12.69
N LYS A 12 19.14 21.26 -11.70
CA LYS A 12 19.02 19.90 -11.17
C LYS A 12 18.43 18.97 -12.22
N VAL A 13 18.94 17.76 -12.31
CA VAL A 13 18.35 16.69 -13.12
C VAL A 13 17.78 15.66 -12.17
N GLY A 14 16.47 15.44 -12.25
CA GLY A 14 15.76 14.54 -11.36
C GLY A 14 15.02 13.42 -12.06
N ALA A 15 14.56 12.47 -11.26
CA ALA A 15 13.61 11.45 -11.69
C ALA A 15 12.49 11.29 -10.64
N ALA A 16 11.29 10.98 -11.10
CA ALA A 16 10.25 10.46 -10.22
C ALA A 16 10.56 9.00 -9.86
N ILE A 17 10.29 8.64 -8.61
CA ILE A 17 10.51 7.27 -8.13
C ILE A 17 9.32 6.76 -7.34
N SER A 18 9.05 5.48 -7.52
CA SER A 18 8.18 4.65 -6.70
C SER A 18 9.01 3.74 -5.79
N ARG A 19 8.36 2.98 -4.90
CA ARG A 19 9.06 2.00 -4.05
C ARG A 19 9.77 0.92 -4.86
N MET A 20 9.24 0.59 -6.05
CA MET A 20 9.86 -0.36 -6.97
C MET A 20 11.21 0.13 -7.51
N ASN A 21 11.41 1.45 -7.60
CA ASN A 21 12.70 1.99 -8.01
C ASN A 21 13.74 1.92 -6.87
N LEU A 22 13.30 1.90 -5.62
CA LEU A 22 14.18 1.70 -4.46
C LEU A 22 14.34 0.22 -4.06
N SER A 23 13.68 -0.71 -4.77
CA SER A 23 13.73 -2.13 -4.42
C SER A 23 14.95 -2.85 -4.96
N THR A 24 15.74 -2.28 -5.88
CA THR A 24 16.92 -2.96 -6.45
C THR A 24 18.20 -2.14 -6.24
N PRO A 25 19.34 -2.77 -5.88
CA PRO A 25 20.63 -2.08 -5.82
C PRO A 25 20.99 -1.39 -7.14
N ALA A 26 20.68 -2.01 -8.28
CA ALA A 26 20.92 -1.42 -9.59
C ALA A 26 20.14 -0.12 -9.80
N ASN A 27 18.85 -0.07 -9.45
CA ASN A 27 18.04 1.13 -9.63
C ASN A 27 18.44 2.24 -8.65
N MET A 28 18.78 1.91 -7.41
CA MET A 28 19.30 2.89 -6.44
C MET A 28 20.62 3.49 -6.90
N LYS A 29 21.56 2.64 -7.35
CA LYS A 29 22.83 3.10 -7.90
C LYS A 29 22.65 3.91 -9.17
N PHE A 30 21.76 3.47 -10.05
CA PHE A 30 21.42 4.18 -11.27
C PHE A 30 20.82 5.57 -11.00
N LEU A 31 19.89 5.67 -10.05
CA LEU A 31 19.34 6.94 -9.57
C LEU A 31 20.47 7.86 -9.09
N MET A 32 21.36 7.34 -8.23
CA MET A 32 22.51 8.09 -7.71
C MET A 32 23.51 8.49 -8.79
N ASP A 33 23.74 7.66 -9.81
CA ASP A 33 24.70 7.92 -10.87
C ASP A 33 24.20 9.03 -11.81
N GLN A 34 22.91 9.00 -12.18
CA GLN A 34 22.36 9.89 -13.20
C GLN A 34 21.73 11.18 -12.66
N PHE A 35 21.16 11.16 -11.46
CA PHE A 35 20.28 12.22 -10.98
C PHE A 35 20.81 12.87 -9.70
N ASN A 36 20.48 14.15 -9.50
CA ASN A 36 20.82 14.93 -8.30
C ASN A 36 19.58 15.58 -7.67
N SER A 37 18.40 15.04 -7.97
CA SER A 37 17.10 15.35 -7.37
C SER A 37 16.18 14.15 -7.57
N PHE A 38 15.17 13.97 -6.72
CA PHE A 38 14.04 13.10 -7.07
C PHE A 38 12.71 13.60 -6.52
N THR A 39 11.63 13.05 -7.06
CA THR A 39 10.25 13.28 -6.63
C THR A 39 9.59 11.94 -6.32
N VAL A 40 8.76 11.85 -5.29
CA VAL A 40 8.01 10.63 -5.00
C VAL A 40 6.75 10.60 -5.86
N GLU A 41 6.57 9.55 -6.66
CA GLU A 41 5.50 9.47 -7.67
C GLU A 41 4.09 9.47 -7.04
N ASN A 42 3.92 8.82 -5.87
CA ASN A 42 2.61 8.65 -5.24
C ASN A 42 2.61 8.79 -3.71
N ASP A 43 3.55 8.16 -3.01
CA ASP A 43 3.54 7.98 -1.54
C ASP A 43 3.66 9.27 -0.71
N MET A 44 3.76 10.45 -1.34
CA MET A 44 3.71 11.77 -0.71
C MET A 44 2.48 12.61 -1.15
N LYS A 45 1.48 11.99 -1.77
CA LYS A 45 0.18 12.63 -2.07
C LYS A 45 -0.74 12.58 -0.85
N PRO A 46 -1.79 13.43 -0.76
CA PRO A 46 -2.57 13.60 0.46
C PRO A 46 -3.16 12.31 1.05
N MET A 47 -3.63 11.39 0.22
CA MET A 47 -4.17 10.10 0.68
C MET A 47 -3.17 9.24 1.47
N PHE A 48 -1.87 9.43 1.28
CA PHE A 48 -0.83 8.68 1.99
C PHE A 48 -0.37 9.36 3.28
N PHE A 49 -0.65 10.65 3.44
CA PHE A 49 -0.43 11.37 4.70
C PHE A 49 -1.64 11.32 5.62
N LEU A 50 -2.85 11.21 5.07
CA LEU A 50 -4.10 11.23 5.84
C LEU A 50 -4.38 9.86 6.48
N ASP A 51 -4.34 9.79 7.80
CA ASP A 51 -4.57 8.57 8.57
C ASP A 51 -6.05 8.25 8.70
N SER A 52 -6.61 7.52 7.74
CA SER A 52 -8.06 7.22 7.72
C SER A 52 -8.51 6.52 9.00
N GLU A 53 -7.72 5.61 9.56
CA GLU A 53 -8.10 4.84 10.73
C GLU A 53 -8.31 5.75 11.95
N ALA A 54 -7.33 6.60 12.24
CA ALA A 54 -7.41 7.50 13.38
C ALA A 54 -8.49 8.58 13.20
N ASN A 55 -8.61 9.14 11.98
CA ASN A 55 -9.62 10.17 11.71
C ASN A 55 -11.05 9.61 11.79
N PHE A 56 -11.30 8.35 11.40
CA PHE A 56 -12.61 7.71 11.55
C PHE A 56 -12.92 7.30 12.99
N LYS A 57 -11.90 6.91 13.76
CA LYS A 57 -12.06 6.47 15.17
C LYS A 57 -12.40 7.63 16.10
N GLU A 58 -11.74 8.79 15.94
CA GLU A 58 -11.94 9.96 16.79
C GLU A 58 -12.26 11.22 15.95
N PRO A 59 -13.36 11.24 15.19
CA PRO A 59 -13.62 12.28 14.19
C PRO A 59 -13.79 13.67 14.82
N GLU A 60 -14.37 13.75 16.01
CA GLU A 60 -14.55 15.01 16.75
C GLU A 60 -13.22 15.63 17.17
N LYS A 61 -12.28 14.79 17.62
CA LYS A 61 -10.93 15.18 18.04
C LYS A 61 -10.11 15.69 16.86
N TYR A 62 -10.17 14.99 15.73
CA TYR A 62 -9.39 15.32 14.55
C TYR A 62 -10.11 16.24 13.56
N ASN A 63 -11.35 16.65 13.84
CA ASN A 63 -12.20 17.39 12.89
C ASN A 63 -11.51 18.64 12.31
N LEU A 64 -10.77 19.39 13.14
CA LEU A 64 -10.10 20.62 12.71
C LEU A 64 -8.61 20.41 12.41
N ALA A 65 -8.03 19.33 12.92
CA ALA A 65 -6.63 18.99 12.78
C ALA A 65 -6.52 17.49 12.45
N PRO A 66 -6.53 17.12 11.16
CA PRO A 66 -6.56 15.72 10.76
C PRO A 66 -5.34 14.99 11.31
N LYS A 67 -5.54 13.76 11.77
CA LYS A 67 -4.41 12.89 12.11
C LYS A 67 -3.65 12.52 10.83
N LEU A 68 -2.33 12.61 10.91
CA LEU A 68 -1.42 12.26 9.82
C LEU A 68 -0.59 11.02 10.16
N ARG A 69 -0.19 10.30 9.11
CA ARG A 69 0.80 9.21 9.11
C ARG A 69 1.90 9.53 8.10
N PHE A 70 3.10 8.99 8.32
CA PHE A 70 4.28 9.34 7.51
C PHE A 70 5.11 8.12 7.08
N ASP A 71 4.65 6.92 7.39
CA ASP A 71 5.30 5.65 7.04
C ASP A 71 5.40 5.41 5.52
N PHE A 72 4.50 6.02 4.74
CA PHE A 72 4.58 6.00 3.28
C PHE A 72 5.74 6.85 2.75
N ALA A 73 5.95 8.04 3.33
CA ALA A 73 6.97 8.99 2.89
C ALA A 73 8.36 8.74 3.51
N SER A 74 8.43 8.21 4.73
CA SER A 74 9.67 8.08 5.52
C SER A 74 10.78 7.32 4.77
N PRO A 75 10.54 6.19 4.10
CA PRO A 75 11.61 5.47 3.38
C PRO A 75 12.30 6.30 2.29
N TYR A 76 11.55 7.17 1.62
CA TYR A 76 12.11 8.07 0.60
C TYR A 76 12.93 9.18 1.25
N LEU A 77 12.42 9.76 2.33
CA LEU A 77 13.10 10.82 3.08
C LEU A 77 14.39 10.30 3.74
N ASP A 78 14.37 9.05 4.23
CA ASP A 78 15.54 8.35 4.77
C ASP A 78 16.59 8.13 3.67
N PHE A 79 16.18 7.58 2.53
CA PHE A 79 17.08 7.38 1.37
C PHE A 79 17.71 8.70 0.88
N ALA A 80 16.89 9.76 0.76
CA ALA A 80 17.38 11.08 0.38
C ALA A 80 18.40 11.64 1.37
N LYS A 81 18.14 11.49 2.67
CA LYS A 81 19.03 11.95 3.74
C LYS A 81 20.34 11.17 3.74
N GLU A 82 20.28 9.85 3.63
CA GLU A 82 21.44 8.95 3.62
C GLU A 82 22.37 9.24 2.44
N HIS A 83 21.79 9.45 1.25
CA HIS A 83 22.56 9.66 0.02
C HIS A 83 22.73 11.13 -0.37
N HIS A 84 22.29 12.05 0.49
CA HIS A 84 22.37 13.50 0.28
C HIS A 84 21.74 13.97 -1.04
N ILE A 85 20.63 13.35 -1.44
CA ILE A 85 19.91 13.71 -2.66
C ILE A 85 18.74 14.62 -2.29
N PRO A 86 18.69 15.88 -2.78
CA PRO A 86 17.58 16.76 -2.49
C PRO A 86 16.28 16.27 -3.16
N MET A 87 15.15 16.54 -2.52
CA MET A 87 13.83 16.09 -2.96
C MET A 87 12.89 17.24 -3.30
N ARG A 88 12.05 17.03 -4.32
CA ARG A 88 10.82 17.83 -4.50
C ARG A 88 9.69 17.14 -3.73
N GLY A 89 9.03 17.87 -2.84
CA GLY A 89 7.82 17.41 -2.18
C GLY A 89 6.62 17.54 -3.12
N HIS A 90 5.95 16.42 -3.39
CA HIS A 90 4.83 16.34 -4.33
C HIS A 90 3.73 15.44 -3.74
N THR A 91 2.53 15.95 -3.42
CA THR A 91 2.08 17.35 -3.43
C THR A 91 1.15 17.59 -2.24
N LEU A 92 1.07 18.84 -1.76
CA LEU A 92 0.25 19.17 -0.60
C LEU A 92 -1.25 19.20 -0.92
N VAL A 93 -1.64 19.82 -2.04
CA VAL A 93 -3.05 19.99 -2.39
C VAL A 93 -3.28 19.56 -3.82
N TRP A 94 -4.10 18.52 -3.99
CA TRP A 94 -4.52 18.04 -5.31
C TRP A 94 -5.98 17.60 -5.28
N HIS A 95 -6.65 17.74 -6.42
CA HIS A 95 -8.03 17.28 -6.58
C HIS A 95 -8.13 15.76 -6.70
N ASN A 96 -7.08 15.12 -7.23
CA ASN A 96 -6.94 13.68 -7.33
C ASN A 96 -6.09 13.14 -6.17
N GLN A 97 -6.22 11.84 -5.87
CA GLN A 97 -5.50 11.16 -4.78
C GLN A 97 -5.55 11.91 -3.43
N THR A 98 -6.65 12.65 -3.21
CA THR A 98 -7.09 13.17 -1.91
C THR A 98 -8.41 12.49 -1.60
N PRO A 99 -8.52 11.76 -0.48
CA PRO A 99 -9.68 10.92 -0.24
C PRO A 99 -10.91 11.78 0.07
N LYS A 100 -12.06 11.42 -0.50
CA LYS A 100 -13.29 12.21 -0.38
C LYS A 100 -13.74 12.37 1.08
N TRP A 101 -13.57 11.34 1.91
CA TRP A 101 -13.86 11.41 3.35
C TRP A 101 -13.20 12.61 4.04
N PHE A 102 -12.03 13.07 3.58
CA PHE A 102 -11.33 14.23 4.15
C PHE A 102 -12.12 15.54 4.02
N PHE A 103 -13.05 15.61 3.06
CA PHE A 103 -13.89 16.77 2.80
C PHE A 103 -15.25 16.70 3.48
N CYS A 104 -15.58 15.57 4.11
CA CYS A 104 -16.90 15.34 4.67
C CYS A 104 -16.95 15.61 6.18
N ARG A 105 -18.15 15.94 6.68
CA ARG A 105 -18.40 16.04 8.12
C ARG A 105 -18.07 14.71 8.79
N ASN A 106 -17.48 14.79 9.98
CA ASN A 106 -17.05 13.62 10.77
C ASN A 106 -16.19 12.60 9.99
N TYR A 107 -15.56 13.02 8.89
CA TYR A 107 -14.83 12.14 7.99
C TYR A 107 -15.67 10.98 7.43
N ASP A 108 -16.99 11.15 7.35
CA ASP A 108 -17.93 10.16 6.81
C ASP A 108 -18.54 10.68 5.50
N GLU A 109 -18.33 9.94 4.41
CA GLU A 109 -18.86 10.31 3.09
C GLU A 109 -20.39 10.36 3.02
N GLY A 110 -21.09 9.67 3.93
CA GLY A 110 -22.55 9.68 4.07
C GLY A 110 -23.08 10.94 4.76
N GLU A 111 -22.25 11.67 5.49
CA GLU A 111 -22.67 12.87 6.22
C GLU A 111 -22.60 14.15 5.39
N GLY A 112 -22.16 14.07 4.14
CA GLY A 112 -22.02 15.24 3.26
C GLY A 112 -20.84 16.14 3.60
N LEU A 113 -20.64 17.18 2.81
CA LEU A 113 -19.45 18.02 2.89
C LEU A 113 -19.36 18.83 4.19
N ALA A 114 -18.14 18.96 4.71
CA ALA A 114 -17.80 19.88 5.78
C ALA A 114 -17.95 21.32 5.30
N ASP A 115 -18.24 22.22 6.23
CA ASP A 115 -18.31 23.64 5.94
C ASP A 115 -16.92 24.22 5.64
N ARG A 116 -16.93 25.39 5.00
CA ARG A 116 -15.71 26.11 4.59
C ARG A 116 -14.74 26.36 5.74
N ASP A 117 -15.22 26.76 6.91
CA ASP A 117 -14.34 27.10 8.04
C ASP A 117 -13.67 25.86 8.61
N THR A 118 -14.39 24.74 8.66
CA THR A 118 -13.83 23.43 8.99
C THR A 118 -12.77 23.03 7.96
N MET A 119 -13.05 23.13 6.66
CA MET A 119 -12.08 22.74 5.63
C MET A 119 -10.84 23.62 5.57
N LEU A 120 -10.96 24.92 5.81
CA LEU A 120 -9.79 25.81 5.92
C LEU A 120 -8.89 25.43 7.10
N LYS A 121 -9.48 25.07 8.25
CA LYS A 121 -8.71 24.59 9.41
C LYS A 121 -8.06 23.24 9.15
N ARG A 122 -8.77 22.31 8.50
CA ARG A 122 -8.20 21.01 8.09
C ARG A 122 -7.03 21.21 7.13
N LEU A 123 -7.19 22.06 6.12
CA LEU A 123 -6.15 22.41 5.15
C LEU A 123 -4.92 23.01 5.83
N GLU A 124 -5.11 24.00 6.71
CA GLU A 124 -4.01 24.62 7.46
C GLU A 124 -3.26 23.57 8.30
N ASN A 125 -3.99 22.76 9.07
CA ASN A 125 -3.39 21.77 9.96
C ASN A 125 -2.72 20.61 9.22
N TYR A 126 -3.28 20.19 8.08
CA TYR A 126 -2.67 19.21 7.20
C TYR A 126 -1.34 19.75 6.64
N ILE A 127 -1.34 20.94 6.03
CA ILE A 127 -0.12 21.56 5.48
C ILE A 127 0.92 21.77 6.58
N ARG A 128 0.50 22.30 7.73
CA ARG A 128 1.37 22.46 8.90
C ARG A 128 2.01 21.15 9.29
N GLY A 129 1.22 20.08 9.44
CA GLY A 129 1.71 18.78 9.90
C GLY A 129 2.72 18.16 8.94
N VAL A 130 2.43 18.18 7.63
CA VAL A 130 3.34 17.65 6.60
C VAL A 130 4.65 18.43 6.55
N LEU A 131 4.58 19.76 6.50
CA LEU A 131 5.79 20.61 6.45
C LEU A 131 6.61 20.52 7.74
N THR A 132 5.95 20.50 8.89
CA THR A 132 6.61 20.37 10.19
C THR A 132 7.32 19.03 10.32
N PHE A 133 6.65 17.92 9.95
CA PHE A 133 7.28 16.60 9.97
C PHE A 133 8.54 16.57 9.07
N ALA A 134 8.42 17.03 7.82
CA ALA A 134 9.52 17.01 6.88
C ALA A 134 10.72 17.84 7.38
N GLN A 135 10.48 19.07 7.87
CA GLN A 135 11.58 19.95 8.30
C GLN A 135 12.24 19.51 9.62
N GLU A 136 11.47 19.00 10.58
CA GLU A 136 12.01 18.61 11.89
C GLU A 136 12.81 17.31 11.82
N ASN A 137 12.38 16.35 11.00
CA ASN A 137 13.00 15.03 10.90
C ASN A 137 14.05 14.95 9.78
N TYR A 138 13.85 15.74 8.72
CA TYR A 138 14.65 15.73 7.48
C TYR A 138 15.06 17.14 7.02
N PRO A 139 15.71 17.94 7.89
CA PRO A 139 16.09 19.32 7.55
C PRO A 139 16.99 19.35 6.31
N GLY A 140 16.68 20.23 5.37
CA GLY A 140 17.43 20.43 4.14
C GLY A 140 17.24 19.37 3.05
N VAL A 141 16.45 18.32 3.28
CA VAL A 141 16.16 17.28 2.27
C VAL A 141 15.22 17.82 1.18
N ILE A 142 14.08 18.38 1.58
CA ILE A 142 13.11 18.92 0.63
C ILE A 142 13.54 20.34 0.25
N TYR A 143 13.76 20.62 -1.04
CA TYR A 143 14.14 21.95 -1.52
C TYR A 143 12.97 22.75 -2.11
N ALA A 144 11.92 22.05 -2.56
CA ALA A 144 10.74 22.65 -3.15
C ALA A 144 9.49 21.83 -2.83
N TRP A 145 8.33 22.48 -2.70
CA TRP A 145 7.02 21.83 -2.62
C TRP A 145 6.13 22.27 -3.76
N ASP A 146 5.51 21.30 -4.43
CA ASP A 146 4.31 21.53 -5.21
C ASP A 146 3.15 21.73 -4.21
N VAL A 147 2.83 22.99 -3.92
CA VAL A 147 1.83 23.33 -2.89
C VAL A 147 0.43 23.02 -3.39
N VAL A 148 0.14 23.39 -4.63
CA VAL A 148 -1.15 23.14 -5.27
C VAL A 148 -0.90 22.61 -6.68
N ASN A 149 -1.61 21.53 -7.02
CA ASN A 149 -1.47 20.82 -8.28
C ASN A 149 -2.78 20.90 -9.12
N GLU A 150 -2.66 21.27 -10.40
CA GLU A 150 -3.67 21.07 -11.46
C GLU A 150 -5.07 21.66 -11.18
N VAL A 151 -5.14 22.97 -10.93
CA VAL A 151 -6.41 23.63 -10.58
C VAL A 151 -7.11 24.30 -11.75
N ILE A 152 -6.47 24.42 -12.91
CA ILE A 152 -7.11 24.94 -14.13
C ILE A 152 -7.47 23.76 -15.03
N ASP A 153 -8.74 23.68 -15.43
CA ASP A 153 -9.23 22.69 -16.39
C ASP A 153 -10.54 23.19 -17.04
N GLU A 154 -10.89 22.66 -18.22
CA GLU A 154 -12.13 22.99 -18.94
C GLU A 154 -12.42 24.52 -19.08
N GLY A 155 -11.38 25.34 -19.19
CA GLY A 155 -11.50 26.79 -19.37
C GLY A 155 -11.73 27.62 -18.09
N ASP A 156 -11.68 27.03 -16.90
CA ASP A 156 -11.78 27.76 -15.62
C ASP A 156 -11.04 27.01 -14.49
N PHE A 157 -11.24 27.44 -13.24
CA PHE A 157 -10.94 26.62 -12.07
C PHE A 157 -11.71 25.31 -12.14
N ARG A 158 -10.97 24.21 -11.94
CA ARG A 158 -11.50 22.86 -11.86
C ARG A 158 -12.60 22.77 -10.80
N LYS A 159 -13.73 22.14 -11.18
CA LYS A 159 -14.74 21.69 -10.22
C LYS A 159 -14.20 20.51 -9.44
N SER A 160 -13.97 20.68 -8.14
CA SER A 160 -13.36 19.70 -7.25
C SER A 160 -13.92 19.86 -5.83
N LEU A 161 -13.65 18.88 -4.96
CA LEU A 161 -14.03 18.97 -3.55
C LEU A 161 -13.41 20.19 -2.85
N TRP A 162 -12.23 20.66 -3.30
CA TRP A 162 -11.63 21.90 -2.81
C TRP A 162 -12.45 23.14 -3.19
N THR A 163 -12.83 23.28 -4.46
CA THR A 163 -13.64 24.43 -4.91
C THR A 163 -15.07 24.38 -4.40
N GLU A 164 -15.62 23.18 -4.16
CA GLU A 164 -16.96 22.99 -3.60
C GLU A 164 -17.01 23.31 -2.09
N THR A 165 -16.00 22.90 -1.32
CA THR A 165 -15.99 23.13 0.14
C THR A 165 -15.47 24.50 0.54
N VAL A 166 -14.44 25.01 -0.13
CA VAL A 166 -13.78 26.27 0.25
C VAL A 166 -14.13 27.42 -0.69
N GLY A 167 -14.24 27.14 -1.99
CA GLY A 167 -14.21 28.16 -3.05
C GLY A 167 -12.82 28.29 -3.67
N THR A 168 -12.68 29.10 -4.72
CA THR A 168 -11.42 29.23 -5.50
C THR A 168 -10.27 29.85 -4.72
N ASP A 169 -10.53 30.52 -3.61
CA ASP A 169 -9.52 31.10 -2.73
C ASP A 169 -8.74 30.05 -1.91
N PHE A 170 -9.12 28.76 -1.99
CA PHE A 170 -8.34 27.66 -1.40
C PHE A 170 -6.89 27.64 -1.88
N VAL A 171 -6.64 28.09 -3.12
CA VAL A 171 -5.29 28.18 -3.69
C VAL A 171 -4.45 29.19 -2.92
N ILE A 172 -4.94 30.42 -2.75
CA ILE A 172 -4.26 31.44 -1.94
C ILE A 172 -4.05 30.94 -0.52
N LYS A 173 -5.08 30.35 0.10
CA LYS A 173 -5.02 29.84 1.47
C LYS A 173 -3.97 28.74 1.63
N ALA A 174 -3.89 27.79 0.71
CA ALA A 174 -2.88 26.74 0.72
C ALA A 174 -1.46 27.31 0.69
N PHE A 175 -1.20 28.31 -0.16
CA PHE A 175 0.10 28.96 -0.21
C PHE A 175 0.38 29.85 1.01
N GLU A 176 -0.60 30.56 1.57
CA GLU A 176 -0.44 31.27 2.84
C GLU A 176 0.01 30.32 3.95
N PHE A 177 -0.65 29.16 4.07
CA PHE A 177 -0.29 28.15 5.06
C PHE A 177 1.09 27.54 4.77
N ALA A 178 1.39 27.21 3.52
CA ALA A 178 2.70 26.69 3.15
C ALA A 178 3.82 27.71 3.44
N LYS A 179 3.61 29.00 3.11
CA LYS A 179 4.56 30.08 3.38
C LYS A 179 4.79 30.26 4.89
N LYS A 180 3.73 30.11 5.68
CA LYS A 180 3.77 30.22 7.14
C LYS A 180 4.57 29.10 7.81
N TYR A 181 4.53 27.88 7.27
CA TYR A 181 5.10 26.69 7.92
C TYR A 181 6.33 26.09 7.24
N LYS A 182 6.70 26.53 6.04
CA LYS A 182 7.91 26.04 5.36
C LYS A 182 9.19 26.48 6.07
N ALA A 183 10.27 25.73 5.87
CA ALA A 183 11.61 26.20 6.17
C ALA A 183 12.01 27.40 5.25
N PRO A 184 12.86 28.34 5.70
CA PRO A 184 13.20 29.55 4.95
C PRO A 184 13.71 29.32 3.52
N GLU A 185 14.54 28.30 3.33
CA GLU A 185 15.20 27.94 2.08
C GLU A 185 14.30 27.20 1.08
N VAL A 186 13.20 26.62 1.56
CA VAL A 186 12.28 25.81 0.76
C VAL A 186 11.46 26.68 -0.18
N LYS A 187 11.36 26.30 -1.45
CA LYS A 187 10.60 27.05 -2.47
C LYS A 187 9.18 26.50 -2.64
N LEU A 188 8.22 27.39 -2.91
CA LEU A 188 6.82 27.03 -3.12
C LEU A 188 6.43 27.15 -4.60
N PHE A 189 5.91 26.07 -5.15
CA PHE A 189 5.54 25.95 -6.55
C PHE A 189 4.04 25.70 -6.74
N TYR A 190 3.48 26.32 -7.78
CA TYR A 190 2.26 25.85 -8.43
C TYR A 190 2.65 24.90 -9.56
N ASN A 191 2.00 23.74 -9.69
CA ASN A 191 2.36 22.70 -10.67
C ASN A 191 1.14 22.30 -11.53
N ASP A 192 1.31 22.14 -12.84
CA ASP A 192 0.20 21.78 -13.76
C ASP A 192 0.67 21.12 -15.08
N TYR A 193 -0.22 20.33 -15.70
CA TYR A 193 -0.06 19.72 -17.03
C TYR A 193 -0.64 20.60 -18.15
N ASP A 194 -0.34 20.26 -19.41
CA ASP A 194 -0.81 20.97 -20.60
C ASP A 194 -0.58 22.49 -20.54
N THR A 195 0.48 22.90 -19.83
CA THR A 195 0.84 24.31 -19.63
C THR A 195 1.33 24.97 -20.91
N PHE A 196 1.55 24.18 -21.97
CA PHE A 196 1.82 24.61 -23.32
C PHE A 196 0.57 25.04 -24.10
N GLU A 197 -0.62 24.64 -23.67
CA GLU A 197 -1.87 25.03 -24.33
C GLU A 197 -2.13 26.53 -24.09
N PRO A 198 -2.27 27.37 -25.13
CA PRO A 198 -2.36 28.82 -24.96
C PRO A 198 -3.45 29.27 -24.00
N TRP A 199 -4.64 28.66 -24.11
CA TRP A 199 -5.78 28.99 -23.25
C TRP A 199 -5.50 28.62 -21.78
N LYS A 200 -4.84 27.49 -21.53
CA LYS A 200 -4.55 27.01 -20.17
C LYS A 200 -3.42 27.82 -19.55
N ARG A 201 -2.35 28.08 -20.31
CA ARG A 201 -1.27 29.00 -19.93
C ARG A 201 -1.81 30.34 -19.46
N ASP A 202 -2.63 30.98 -20.29
CA ASP A 202 -3.14 32.33 -20.02
C ASP A 202 -4.04 32.34 -18.77
N LEU A 203 -4.87 31.31 -18.58
CA LEU A 203 -5.66 31.17 -17.35
C LEU A 203 -4.82 30.89 -16.11
N ILE A 204 -3.78 30.07 -16.18
CA ILE A 204 -2.84 29.86 -15.06
C ILE A 204 -2.18 31.18 -14.68
N ILE A 205 -1.74 31.96 -15.67
CA ILE A 205 -1.14 33.28 -15.44
C ILE A 205 -2.12 34.22 -14.72
N GLU A 206 -3.34 34.39 -15.27
CA GLU A 206 -4.30 35.37 -14.76
C GLU A 206 -4.95 34.96 -13.44
N LYS A 207 -5.33 33.69 -13.29
CA LYS A 207 -6.15 33.22 -12.17
C LYS A 207 -5.34 32.63 -11.02
N VAL A 208 -4.10 32.19 -11.26
CA VAL A 208 -3.28 31.51 -10.24
C VAL A 208 -2.01 32.28 -9.93
N LEU A 209 -1.12 32.45 -10.92
CA LEU A 209 0.21 33.02 -10.67
C LEU A 209 0.16 34.49 -10.29
N LYS A 210 -0.57 35.35 -11.03
CA LYS A 210 -0.69 36.77 -10.70
C LYS A 210 -1.25 37.01 -9.29
N PRO A 211 -2.36 36.37 -8.86
CA PRO A 211 -2.84 36.49 -7.48
C PRO A 211 -1.81 36.03 -6.43
N LEU A 212 -1.14 34.90 -6.64
CA LEU A 212 -0.12 34.42 -5.70
C LEU A 212 1.11 35.33 -5.63
N LEU A 213 1.53 35.89 -6.77
CA LEU A 213 2.66 36.83 -6.84
C LEU A 213 2.33 38.16 -6.18
N ALA A 214 1.11 38.67 -6.34
CA ALA A 214 0.66 39.90 -5.70
C ALA A 214 0.78 39.84 -4.16
N GLU A 215 0.60 38.65 -3.58
CA GLU A 215 0.72 38.38 -2.15
C GLU A 215 2.13 37.86 -1.74
N GLY A 216 3.07 37.71 -2.68
CA GLY A 216 4.43 37.20 -2.42
C GLY A 216 4.48 35.73 -1.95
N LEU A 217 3.48 34.94 -2.33
CA LEU A 217 3.22 33.60 -1.82
C LEU A 217 3.88 32.48 -2.63
N VAL A 218 4.10 32.68 -3.93
CA VAL A 218 4.71 31.69 -4.84
C VAL A 218 6.13 32.08 -5.22
N ASP A 219 7.02 31.10 -5.28
CA ASP A 219 8.40 31.29 -5.76
C ASP A 219 8.54 30.90 -7.24
N GLY A 220 7.83 29.85 -7.67
CA GLY A 220 8.01 29.28 -9.00
C GLY A 220 6.80 28.57 -9.62
N MET A 221 6.97 28.23 -10.90
CA MET A 221 6.01 27.49 -11.72
C MET A 221 6.59 26.13 -12.11
N GLY A 222 5.86 25.05 -11.83
CA GLY A 222 6.14 23.69 -12.26
C GLY A 222 5.39 23.39 -13.55
N MET A 223 6.13 23.11 -14.62
CA MET A 223 5.58 22.61 -15.88
C MET A 223 5.76 21.09 -15.89
N GLN A 224 4.67 20.33 -15.77
CA GLN A 224 4.74 18.86 -15.74
C GLN A 224 5.40 18.32 -17.02
N THR A 225 4.99 18.85 -18.19
CA THR A 225 5.59 18.50 -19.48
C THR A 225 5.39 17.03 -19.86
N HIS A 226 4.16 16.55 -19.68
CA HIS A 226 3.67 15.33 -20.32
C HIS A 226 3.37 15.59 -21.80
N LEU A 227 4.26 15.17 -22.70
CA LEU A 227 4.11 15.43 -24.14
C LEU A 227 3.72 14.16 -24.91
N GLN A 228 3.32 14.35 -26.17
CA GLN A 228 3.19 13.29 -27.15
C GLN A 228 4.24 13.49 -28.25
N MET A 229 4.44 12.49 -29.12
CA MET A 229 5.38 12.58 -30.25
C MET A 229 5.15 13.78 -31.16
N ASP A 230 3.89 14.17 -31.37
CA ASP A 230 3.52 15.21 -32.33
C ASP A 230 2.69 16.35 -31.69
N ASN A 231 2.54 16.34 -30.36
CA ASN A 231 1.81 17.38 -29.62
C ASN A 231 2.53 17.74 -28.31
N PRO A 232 2.63 19.04 -27.95
CA PRO A 232 2.29 20.21 -28.76
C PRO A 232 3.31 20.47 -29.87
N ASP A 233 3.08 21.49 -30.68
CA ASP A 233 4.18 22.19 -31.35
C ASP A 233 5.11 22.77 -30.27
N LEU A 234 6.41 22.47 -30.35
CA LEU A 234 7.36 22.91 -29.33
C LEU A 234 7.57 24.44 -29.31
N SER A 235 7.15 25.16 -30.35
CA SER A 235 7.08 26.63 -30.31
C SER A 235 6.07 27.14 -29.29
N GLU A 236 4.91 26.48 -29.12
CA GLU A 236 3.95 26.84 -28.07
C GLU A 236 4.48 26.49 -26.67
N TYR A 237 5.26 25.42 -26.57
CA TYR A 237 6.01 25.11 -25.35
C TYR A 237 7.02 26.23 -25.02
N GLU A 238 7.81 26.69 -25.99
CA GLU A 238 8.77 27.80 -25.82
C GLU A 238 8.07 29.09 -25.37
N ILE A 239 6.94 29.45 -25.99
CA ILE A 239 6.13 30.62 -25.61
C ILE A 239 5.69 30.49 -24.16
N SER A 240 5.21 29.32 -23.77
CA SER A 240 4.70 29.07 -22.42
C SER A 240 5.81 29.13 -21.37
N LEU A 241 6.93 28.48 -21.62
CA LEU A 241 8.13 28.53 -20.77
C LEU A 241 8.59 29.98 -20.54
N ARG A 242 8.67 30.79 -21.60
CA ARG A 242 9.07 32.21 -21.51
C ARG A 242 8.01 33.06 -20.80
N SER A 243 6.72 32.75 -20.99
CA SER A 243 5.63 33.49 -20.34
C SER A 243 5.63 33.28 -18.83
N PHE A 244 5.82 32.04 -18.37
CA PHE A 244 6.01 31.77 -16.94
C PHE A 244 7.32 32.36 -16.42
N GLY A 245 8.42 32.18 -17.16
CA GLY A 245 9.74 32.71 -16.79
C GLY A 245 9.80 34.23 -16.64
N ALA A 246 8.92 34.97 -17.30
CA ALA A 246 8.79 36.42 -17.14
C ALA A 246 8.05 36.85 -15.86
N LEU A 247 7.33 35.93 -15.19
CA LEU A 247 6.49 36.21 -14.03
C LEU A 247 7.08 35.71 -12.72
N VAL A 248 7.61 34.48 -12.71
CA VAL A 248 8.09 33.81 -11.50
C VAL A 248 9.62 33.80 -11.42
N SER A 249 10.15 33.62 -10.21
CA SER A 249 11.60 33.63 -9.98
C SER A 249 12.30 32.35 -10.44
N GLU A 250 11.56 31.24 -10.49
CA GLU A 250 12.05 29.93 -10.91
C GLU A 250 10.98 29.19 -11.73
N VAL A 251 11.41 28.52 -12.80
CA VAL A 251 10.59 27.52 -13.49
C VAL A 251 11.24 26.15 -13.28
N GLN A 252 10.43 25.12 -13.09
CA GLN A 252 10.91 23.74 -13.05
C GLN A 252 10.11 22.91 -14.04
N ILE A 253 10.81 22.02 -14.76
CA ILE A 253 10.18 20.98 -15.56
C ILE A 253 10.05 19.77 -14.65
N THR A 254 8.83 19.37 -14.30
CA THR A 254 8.58 18.60 -13.07
C THR A 254 8.26 17.13 -13.31
N GLU A 255 7.70 16.77 -14.46
CA GLU A 255 7.14 15.44 -14.73
C GLU A 255 7.38 15.01 -16.20
N LEU A 256 8.58 15.28 -16.72
CA LEU A 256 8.89 15.13 -18.14
C LEU A 256 8.79 13.66 -18.59
N ASP A 257 7.89 13.42 -19.54
CA ASP A 257 7.82 12.23 -20.37
C ASP A 257 7.25 12.57 -21.76
N ILE A 258 7.59 11.78 -22.78
CA ILE A 258 7.06 11.95 -24.14
C ILE A 258 6.45 10.63 -24.58
N HIS A 259 5.12 10.53 -24.53
CA HIS A 259 4.42 9.31 -24.90
C HIS A 259 4.77 8.85 -26.32
N ASN A 260 5.26 7.63 -26.44
CA ASN A 260 5.59 6.96 -27.70
C ASN A 260 5.25 5.46 -27.59
N ALA A 261 4.31 4.98 -28.39
CA ALA A 261 3.92 3.57 -28.42
C ALA A 261 4.65 2.74 -29.50
N ASP A 262 5.34 3.40 -30.45
CA ASP A 262 6.05 2.73 -31.53
C ASP A 262 7.53 2.52 -31.19
N ALA A 263 7.93 1.25 -31.08
CA ALA A 263 9.30 0.83 -30.79
C ALA A 263 10.21 0.70 -32.04
N SER A 264 9.73 1.10 -33.23
CA SER A 264 10.53 1.11 -34.45
C SER A 264 11.77 2.01 -34.32
N GLU A 265 12.82 1.66 -35.06
CA GLU A 265 14.07 2.43 -35.02
C GLU A 265 13.85 3.90 -35.42
N GLU A 266 13.03 4.13 -36.45
CA GLU A 266 12.64 5.46 -36.94
C GLU A 266 11.87 6.25 -35.87
N SER A 267 10.93 5.62 -35.17
CA SER A 267 10.19 6.27 -34.08
C SER A 267 11.11 6.63 -32.90
N MET A 268 12.07 5.76 -32.57
CA MET A 268 13.05 6.04 -31.53
C MET A 268 14.02 7.17 -31.92
N ASP A 269 14.36 7.32 -33.20
CA ASP A 269 15.10 8.48 -33.71
C ASP A 269 14.28 9.77 -33.56
N ARG A 270 13.00 9.74 -33.97
CA ARG A 270 12.09 10.89 -33.80
C ARG A 270 11.91 11.28 -32.32
N LEU A 271 11.80 10.30 -31.42
CA LEU A 271 11.72 10.56 -29.98
C LEU A 271 12.99 11.26 -29.48
N ALA A 272 14.15 10.81 -29.96
CA ALA A 272 15.44 11.39 -29.59
C ALA A 272 15.60 12.83 -30.11
N ASP A 273 15.18 13.10 -31.33
CA ASP A 273 15.16 14.44 -31.92
C ASP A 273 14.22 15.37 -31.16
N ARG A 274 13.04 14.88 -30.78
CA ARG A 274 12.07 15.67 -30.01
C ARG A 274 12.58 16.04 -28.62
N TYR A 275 13.23 15.10 -27.92
CA TYR A 275 13.91 15.41 -26.66
C TYR A 275 15.02 16.45 -26.85
N LYS A 276 15.82 16.35 -27.92
CA LYS A 276 16.89 17.31 -28.24
C LYS A 276 16.35 18.71 -28.48
N GLU A 277 15.28 18.83 -29.25
CA GLU A 277 14.62 20.10 -29.55
C GLU A 277 14.07 20.73 -28.27
N LEU A 278 13.37 19.96 -27.43
CA LEU A 278 12.86 20.41 -26.14
C LEU A 278 13.98 20.92 -25.21
N PHE A 279 15.07 20.16 -25.06
CA PHE A 279 16.21 20.59 -24.23
C PHE A 279 16.93 21.81 -24.80
N THR A 280 17.02 21.93 -26.13
CA THR A 280 17.55 23.13 -26.79
C THR A 280 16.72 24.37 -26.45
N ILE A 281 15.38 24.25 -26.46
CA ILE A 281 14.47 25.33 -26.06
C ILE A 281 14.68 25.70 -24.59
N ILE A 282 14.73 24.71 -23.69
CA ILE A 282 14.93 24.92 -22.25
C ILE A 282 16.25 25.66 -21.98
N LEU A 283 17.35 25.20 -22.57
CA LEU A 283 18.68 25.78 -22.39
C LEU A 283 18.75 27.19 -22.98
N LYS A 284 18.21 27.39 -24.18
CA LYS A 284 18.16 28.71 -24.82
C LYS A 284 17.37 29.72 -23.97
N ALA A 285 16.20 29.35 -23.48
CA ALA A 285 15.40 30.22 -22.61
C ALA A 285 16.14 30.57 -21.31
N LYS A 286 16.90 29.62 -20.75
CA LYS A 286 17.75 29.85 -19.58
C LYS A 286 18.93 30.78 -19.88
N ASP A 287 19.67 30.51 -20.94
CA ASP A 287 20.89 31.24 -21.30
C ASP A 287 20.60 32.69 -21.71
N GLU A 288 19.43 32.93 -22.31
CA GLU A 288 18.93 34.27 -22.61
C GLU A 288 18.37 35.01 -21.37
N GLY A 289 18.30 34.35 -20.21
CA GLY A 289 17.70 34.89 -18.99
C GLY A 289 16.18 35.09 -19.08
N LYS A 290 15.51 34.34 -19.96
CA LYS A 290 14.07 34.46 -20.25
C LYS A 290 13.21 33.50 -19.43
N ALA A 291 13.82 32.42 -18.92
CA ALA A 291 13.24 31.57 -17.89
C ALA A 291 14.37 31.01 -17.02
N ASN A 292 14.34 31.28 -15.71
CA ASN A 292 15.29 30.67 -14.79
C ASN A 292 14.90 29.22 -14.48
N VAL A 293 15.23 28.30 -15.39
CA VAL A 293 14.95 26.87 -15.21
C VAL A 293 15.93 26.30 -14.17
N THR A 294 15.42 25.83 -13.03
CA THR A 294 16.25 25.35 -11.90
C THR A 294 16.24 23.83 -11.72
N ALA A 295 15.27 23.11 -12.29
CA ALA A 295 15.21 21.65 -12.31
C ALA A 295 14.51 21.10 -13.56
N VAL A 296 14.95 19.93 -14.02
CA VAL A 296 14.27 19.09 -15.01
C VAL A 296 14.16 17.68 -14.44
N THR A 297 12.94 17.18 -14.23
CA THR A 297 12.65 15.89 -13.62
C THR A 297 11.90 15.00 -14.60
N PHE A 298 12.42 13.80 -14.87
CA PHE A 298 11.76 12.80 -15.70
C PHE A 298 10.75 11.98 -14.89
N TRP A 299 9.56 11.67 -15.42
CA TRP A 299 8.50 11.03 -14.62
C TRP A 299 8.53 9.49 -14.56
N ASN A 300 9.74 8.93 -14.56
CA ASN A 300 10.18 7.69 -13.89
C ASN A 300 11.70 7.51 -14.17
N LEU A 301 12.29 6.40 -13.71
CA LEU A 301 13.65 6.00 -14.13
C LEU A 301 13.68 5.30 -15.50
N LEU A 302 12.74 4.37 -15.73
CA LEU A 302 12.77 3.42 -16.84
C LEU A 302 11.43 3.37 -17.55
N ASP A 303 11.43 3.14 -18.87
CA ASP A 303 10.22 2.98 -19.70
C ASP A 303 9.23 1.98 -19.09
N GLU A 304 9.72 0.86 -18.55
CA GLU A 304 8.92 -0.20 -17.91
C GLU A 304 8.14 0.28 -16.70
N ASN A 305 8.59 1.34 -16.06
CA ASN A 305 8.00 1.88 -14.84
C ASN A 305 7.12 3.11 -15.11
N SER A 306 7.05 3.58 -16.36
CA SER A 306 6.22 4.74 -16.69
C SER A 306 4.72 4.46 -16.48
N TRP A 307 4.06 5.36 -15.76
CA TRP A 307 2.61 5.38 -15.55
C TRP A 307 1.79 5.36 -16.84
N LEU A 308 2.34 5.93 -17.94
CA LEU A 308 1.68 6.04 -19.24
C LEU A 308 1.23 4.69 -19.79
N THR A 309 1.99 3.62 -19.54
CA THR A 309 1.63 2.29 -20.05
C THR A 309 0.29 1.82 -19.51
N ASN A 310 0.07 1.97 -18.20
CA ASN A 310 -1.17 1.57 -17.55
C ASN A 310 -2.28 2.57 -17.80
N PHE A 311 -1.96 3.86 -17.77
CA PHE A 311 -2.93 4.94 -17.99
C PHE A 311 -3.55 4.89 -19.39
N ARG A 312 -2.72 4.69 -20.42
CA ARG A 312 -3.15 4.60 -21.82
C ARG A 312 -3.58 3.19 -22.24
N LYS A 313 -3.33 2.18 -21.40
CA LYS A 313 -3.58 0.75 -21.68
C LYS A 313 -2.84 0.25 -22.94
N GLU A 314 -1.66 0.82 -23.19
CA GLU A 314 -0.79 0.52 -24.32
C GLU A 314 0.66 0.71 -23.88
N ARG A 315 1.59 -0.14 -24.33
CA ARG A 315 3.01 -0.01 -23.96
C ARG A 315 3.54 1.33 -24.46
N SER A 316 4.14 2.10 -23.55
CA SER A 316 4.82 3.36 -23.88
C SER A 316 6.32 3.24 -23.66
N HIS A 317 7.10 3.97 -24.45
CA HIS A 317 8.56 4.07 -24.40
C HIS A 317 9.03 5.52 -24.17
N PRO A 318 8.61 6.20 -23.08
CA PRO A 318 8.58 7.65 -23.08
C PRO A 318 9.81 8.31 -22.46
N LEU A 319 10.73 7.57 -21.86
CA LEU A 319 11.85 8.07 -21.05
C LEU A 319 13.20 7.88 -21.75
N LEU A 320 14.28 8.23 -21.05
CA LEU A 320 15.65 8.16 -21.57
C LEU A 320 16.30 6.77 -21.44
N PHE A 321 15.73 5.90 -20.61
CA PHE A 321 16.31 4.61 -20.26
C PHE A 321 15.26 3.49 -20.27
N GLU A 322 15.74 2.27 -20.50
CA GLU A 322 14.92 1.05 -20.54
C GLU A 322 15.65 -0.14 -19.91
N GLY A 323 14.87 -1.15 -19.50
CA GLY A 323 15.37 -2.45 -19.05
C GLY A 323 16.41 -2.34 -17.93
N LYS A 324 17.58 -2.94 -18.14
CA LYS A 324 18.71 -2.95 -17.20
C LYS A 324 19.44 -1.59 -17.15
N CYS A 325 18.71 -0.50 -16.93
CA CYS A 325 19.24 0.87 -16.90
C CYS A 325 19.99 1.27 -18.18
N CYS A 326 19.60 0.71 -19.33
CA CYS A 326 20.22 0.94 -20.61
C CYS A 326 19.79 2.30 -21.18
N ALA A 327 20.75 3.08 -21.69
CA ALA A 327 20.47 4.38 -22.31
C ALA A 327 19.90 4.21 -23.72
N LYS A 328 18.80 4.91 -24.00
CA LYS A 328 18.17 5.00 -25.33
C LYS A 328 18.82 6.10 -26.19
N LYS A 329 18.46 6.18 -27.47
CA LYS A 329 18.90 7.27 -28.38
C LYS A 329 18.62 8.66 -27.80
N ALA A 330 17.45 8.82 -27.16
CA ALA A 330 17.04 10.06 -26.50
C ALA A 330 18.02 10.54 -25.42
N TYR A 331 18.62 9.64 -24.63
CA TYR A 331 19.63 10.00 -23.64
C TYR A 331 20.82 10.72 -24.27
N TYR A 332 21.35 10.16 -25.36
CA TYR A 332 22.51 10.72 -26.05
C TYR A 332 22.17 12.05 -26.71
N SER A 333 20.98 12.17 -27.33
CA SER A 333 20.53 13.41 -27.94
C SER A 333 20.32 14.54 -26.92
N VAL A 334 19.87 14.22 -25.69
CA VAL A 334 19.81 15.17 -24.58
C VAL A 334 21.21 15.62 -24.17
N LEU A 335 22.18 14.72 -24.02
CA LEU A 335 23.56 15.07 -23.68
C LEU A 335 24.23 15.93 -24.76
N GLU A 336 23.98 15.67 -26.04
CA GLU A 336 24.51 16.45 -27.17
C GLU A 336 24.12 17.94 -27.12
N THR A 337 23.12 18.32 -26.33
CA THR A 337 22.73 19.73 -26.15
C THR A 337 23.70 20.53 -25.30
N VAL A 338 24.53 19.87 -24.48
CA VAL A 338 25.46 20.51 -23.53
C VAL A 338 26.88 19.97 -23.63
N VAL A 339 27.08 18.81 -24.25
CA VAL A 339 28.38 18.15 -24.39
C VAL A 339 28.67 17.85 -25.88
N PRO A 340 29.87 18.16 -26.40
CA PRO A 340 30.25 17.77 -27.75
C PRO A 340 30.13 16.26 -27.98
N LYS A 341 29.61 15.85 -29.14
CA LYS A 341 29.30 14.45 -29.45
C LYS A 341 30.49 13.49 -29.28
N ASP A 342 31.70 13.94 -29.62
CA ASP A 342 32.94 13.20 -29.50
C ASP A 342 33.39 12.97 -28.04
N GLN A 343 32.80 13.69 -27.08
CA GLN A 343 33.05 13.55 -25.64
C GLN A 343 31.96 12.74 -24.92
N ILE A 344 30.91 12.32 -25.62
CA ILE A 344 29.83 11.52 -25.04
C ILE A 344 30.20 10.04 -25.14
N GLU A 345 30.69 9.51 -24.03
CA GLU A 345 30.93 8.08 -23.88
C GLU A 345 29.61 7.29 -23.82
N LYS A 346 29.61 6.07 -24.38
CA LYS A 346 28.48 5.14 -24.30
C LYS A 346 28.19 4.80 -22.83
N TRP A 347 26.96 5.05 -22.38
CA TRP A 347 26.51 4.62 -21.06
C TRP A 347 26.46 3.08 -21.02
N LYS A 348 27.22 2.50 -20.10
CA LYS A 348 27.30 1.06 -19.88
C LYS A 348 27.04 0.80 -18.39
N PRO A 349 25.81 0.42 -18.01
CA PRO A 349 25.53 0.04 -16.64
C PRO A 349 26.19 -1.32 -16.34
N GLU A 350 27.33 -1.29 -15.66
CA GLU A 350 28.07 -2.49 -15.22
C GLU A 350 27.60 -2.96 -13.84
N TYR A 351 26.29 -3.10 -13.67
CA TYR A 351 25.72 -3.68 -12.45
C TYR A 351 25.65 -5.21 -12.60
N PRO A 352 26.09 -6.00 -11.59
CA PRO A 352 25.88 -7.45 -11.55
C PRO A 352 24.42 -7.83 -11.81
N ASP A 353 24.16 -8.95 -12.49
CA ASP A 353 22.79 -9.39 -12.80
C ASP A 353 21.91 -9.56 -11.55
N GLN A 354 22.52 -9.97 -10.43
CA GLN A 354 21.89 -10.03 -9.11
C GLN A 354 21.38 -8.67 -8.60
N ASP A 355 21.99 -7.56 -9.02
CA ASP A 355 21.64 -6.22 -8.53
C ASP A 355 20.39 -5.66 -9.24
N TYR A 356 20.03 -6.23 -10.40
CA TYR A 356 18.76 -5.95 -11.07
C TYR A 356 17.61 -6.81 -10.53
N GLN A 357 17.93 -7.89 -9.81
CA GLN A 357 16.91 -8.65 -9.12
C GLN A 357 16.46 -7.77 -7.97
N SER A 358 15.16 -7.45 -7.95
CA SER A 358 14.56 -7.12 -6.66
C SER A 358 14.91 -8.27 -5.73
N PRO A 359 15.37 -8.01 -4.49
CA PRO A 359 15.47 -9.09 -3.52
C PRO A 359 14.11 -9.78 -3.55
N PRO A 360 14.07 -11.13 -3.49
CA PRO A 360 12.86 -11.89 -3.75
C PRO A 360 11.70 -11.23 -2.99
N PRO A 361 10.47 -11.19 -3.54
CA PRO A 361 9.36 -10.42 -2.98
C PRO A 361 9.20 -10.58 -1.46
N PHE A 362 9.68 -11.68 -0.90
CA PHE A 362 9.90 -11.88 0.53
C PHE A 362 10.65 -10.80 1.31
N GLU A 363 11.74 -10.18 0.83
CA GLU A 363 12.41 -9.11 1.59
C GLU A 363 11.64 -7.78 1.47
N TYR A 364 11.01 -7.53 0.32
CA TYR A 364 10.15 -6.37 0.07
C TYR A 364 8.80 -6.43 0.83
N PHE A 365 8.15 -7.59 0.83
CA PHE A 365 7.03 -7.92 1.71
C PHE A 365 7.50 -8.13 3.15
N LYS A 366 8.76 -8.51 3.42
CA LYS A 366 9.28 -8.49 4.79
C LYS A 366 9.32 -7.09 5.30
N THR A 367 9.93 -6.14 4.59
CA THR A 367 10.05 -4.78 5.09
C THR A 367 8.67 -4.12 5.17
N MET A 368 7.82 -4.27 4.14
CA MET A 368 6.45 -3.73 4.17
C MET A 368 5.56 -4.36 5.24
N ARG A 369 5.55 -5.69 5.34
CA ARG A 369 4.68 -6.41 6.27
C ARG A 369 5.28 -6.37 7.69
N SER A 370 6.61 -6.45 7.88
CA SER A 370 7.27 -6.21 9.19
C SER A 370 7.11 -4.79 9.72
N LEU A 371 6.84 -3.80 8.86
CA LEU A 371 6.40 -2.45 9.27
C LEU A 371 4.89 -2.38 9.57
N MET A 372 4.09 -3.34 9.12
CA MET A 372 2.65 -3.48 9.43
C MET A 372 2.37 -4.44 10.60
N TYR A 373 3.33 -5.29 10.96
CA TYR A 373 3.24 -6.21 12.08
C TYR A 373 3.68 -5.53 13.36
N HIS A 374 2.81 -5.52 14.35
CA HIS A 374 3.23 -5.33 15.71
C HIS A 374 3.99 -6.57 16.17
N ARG A 375 5.15 -6.36 16.78
CA ARG A 375 5.96 -7.43 17.36
C ARG A 375 5.77 -7.45 18.87
N ILE A 376 5.50 -8.63 19.42
CA ILE A 376 5.27 -8.80 20.84
C ILE A 376 6.12 -9.95 21.38
N HIS A 377 6.95 -9.59 22.35
CA HIS A 377 7.85 -10.52 23.01
C HIS A 377 7.09 -11.33 24.06
N ILE A 378 6.94 -12.63 23.83
CA ILE A 378 6.19 -13.53 24.72
C ILE A 378 7.10 -14.46 25.54
N GLU A 379 8.30 -14.77 25.05
CA GLU A 379 9.35 -15.57 25.71
C GLU A 379 10.73 -15.08 25.27
N PRO A 380 11.84 -15.34 26.01
CA PRO A 380 13.18 -14.78 25.74
C PRO A 380 13.70 -14.89 24.30
N HIS A 381 13.22 -15.83 23.50
CA HIS A 381 13.60 -16.03 22.10
C HIS A 381 12.41 -16.08 21.13
N ILE A 382 11.19 -15.82 21.62
CA ILE A 382 9.97 -15.90 20.83
C ILE A 382 9.28 -14.54 20.80
N ASP A 383 9.36 -13.93 19.61
CA ASP A 383 8.58 -12.78 19.23
C ASP A 383 7.46 -13.24 18.29
N LEU A 384 6.22 -12.90 18.65
CA LEU A 384 5.10 -13.08 17.73
C LEU A 384 4.82 -11.79 17.00
N CYS A 385 4.51 -11.91 15.71
CA CYS A 385 4.01 -10.83 14.90
C CYS A 385 2.49 -10.90 14.80
N PHE A 386 1.83 -9.76 14.89
CA PHE A 386 0.38 -9.67 14.67
C PHE A 386 0.00 -8.41 13.90
N GLU A 387 -1.08 -8.51 13.11
CA GLU A 387 -1.75 -7.36 12.48
C GLU A 387 -2.90 -6.93 13.38
N GLU A 388 -3.04 -5.62 13.58
CA GLU A 388 -4.14 -5.01 14.31
C GLU A 388 -5.08 -4.35 13.31
N CYS A 389 -6.35 -4.76 13.31
CA CYS A 389 -7.35 -4.26 12.38
C CYS A 389 -8.61 -3.82 13.13
N GLY A 390 -9.08 -2.60 12.87
CA GLY A 390 -10.26 -2.06 13.54
C GLY A 390 -9.98 -1.73 15.00
N SER A 391 -10.95 -1.12 15.67
CA SER A 391 -10.67 -0.45 16.94
C SER A 391 -11.85 -0.40 17.93
N GLY A 392 -12.84 -1.27 17.73
CA GLY A 392 -14.00 -1.33 18.62
C GLY A 392 -13.75 -2.08 19.93
N ASP A 393 -14.64 -1.91 20.90
CA ASP A 393 -14.40 -2.40 22.27
C ASP A 393 -14.42 -3.94 22.42
N ASN A 394 -14.90 -4.64 21.39
CA ASN A 394 -14.95 -6.10 21.35
C ASN A 394 -13.77 -6.68 20.57
N TYR A 395 -12.87 -7.32 21.30
CA TYR A 395 -11.70 -7.97 20.72
C TYR A 395 -12.04 -9.29 20.05
N ILE A 396 -11.48 -9.49 18.86
CA ILE A 396 -11.40 -10.79 18.18
C ILE A 396 -9.93 -11.16 18.02
N LEU A 397 -9.50 -12.27 18.60
CA LEU A 397 -8.18 -12.82 18.34
C LEU A 397 -8.29 -13.95 17.32
N SER A 398 -7.35 -14.00 16.39
CA SER A 398 -7.22 -15.09 15.40
C SER A 398 -5.75 -15.42 15.23
N ALA A 399 -5.38 -16.71 15.26
CA ALA A 399 -4.00 -17.13 15.08
C ALA A 399 -3.88 -18.11 13.91
N GLN A 400 -3.03 -17.82 12.92
CA GLN A 400 -2.88 -18.63 11.69
C GLN A 400 -1.45 -18.59 11.16
N VAL A 401 -1.14 -19.48 10.20
CA VAL A 401 0.15 -19.48 9.48
C VAL A 401 0.30 -18.21 8.63
N GLY A 402 -0.80 -17.67 8.11
CA GLY A 402 -0.83 -16.40 7.41
C GLY A 402 -2.27 -15.93 7.20
N PHE A 403 -2.42 -14.64 6.87
CA PHE A 403 -3.71 -14.02 6.59
C PHE A 403 -3.77 -13.51 5.15
N TYR A 404 -4.93 -13.67 4.52
CA TYR A 404 -5.21 -13.04 3.23
C TYR A 404 -5.69 -11.60 3.44
N PRO A 405 -5.22 -10.64 2.61
CA PRO A 405 -5.84 -9.33 2.60
C PRO A 405 -7.28 -9.46 2.07
N PHE A 406 -8.23 -8.81 2.74
CA PHE A 406 -9.68 -8.87 2.46
C PHE A 406 -10.42 -10.15 2.87
N GLY A 407 -9.93 -10.88 3.88
CA GLY A 407 -10.62 -12.01 4.49
C GLY A 407 -11.69 -11.59 5.51
N MET A 408 -12.32 -12.59 6.13
CA MET A 408 -13.33 -12.37 7.19
C MET A 408 -12.82 -11.51 8.35
N GLN A 409 -11.55 -11.63 8.74
CA GLN A 409 -10.96 -10.87 9.85
C GLN A 409 -11.00 -9.36 9.57
N GLN A 410 -10.57 -8.94 8.37
CA GLN A 410 -10.65 -7.52 7.97
C GLN A 410 -12.10 -7.07 7.79
N LYS A 411 -12.98 -7.96 7.33
CA LYS A 411 -14.40 -7.64 7.22
C LYS A 411 -15.03 -7.42 8.60
N LEU A 412 -14.74 -8.26 9.59
CA LEU A 412 -15.21 -8.09 10.96
C LEU A 412 -14.62 -6.83 11.61
N ALA A 413 -13.35 -6.50 11.34
CA ALA A 413 -12.80 -5.20 11.74
C ALA A 413 -13.64 -4.02 11.17
N SER A 414 -14.03 -4.09 9.90
CA SER A 414 -14.92 -3.08 9.28
C SER A 414 -16.34 -3.05 9.87
N MET A 415 -16.72 -4.09 10.62
CA MET A 415 -18.01 -4.20 11.30
C MET A 415 -17.96 -3.73 12.77
N GLY A 416 -16.85 -3.10 13.18
CA GLY A 416 -16.73 -2.48 14.50
C GLY A 416 -16.08 -3.36 15.57
N TYR A 417 -15.40 -4.44 15.19
CA TYR A 417 -14.58 -5.23 16.12
C TYR A 417 -13.13 -4.76 16.10
N HIS A 418 -12.38 -5.07 17.17
CA HIS A 418 -10.92 -4.87 17.23
C HIS A 418 -10.24 -6.23 17.06
N VAL A 419 -9.66 -6.45 15.89
CA VAL A 419 -9.21 -7.76 15.45
C VAL A 419 -7.70 -7.85 15.50
N ILE A 420 -7.19 -8.84 16.23
CA ILE A 420 -5.77 -9.15 16.38
C ILE A 420 -5.46 -10.44 15.62
N CYS A 421 -4.77 -10.31 14.50
CA CYS A 421 -4.39 -11.40 13.60
C CYS A 421 -2.95 -11.83 13.87
N ILE A 422 -2.77 -12.87 14.68
CA ILE A 422 -1.48 -13.38 15.15
C ILE A 422 -0.91 -14.38 14.15
N THR A 423 0.32 -14.16 13.69
CA THR A 423 1.05 -15.19 12.96
C THR A 423 1.69 -16.17 13.95
N LEU A 424 1.48 -17.47 13.75
CA LEU A 424 1.98 -18.52 14.64
C LEU A 424 3.51 -18.54 14.74
N ARG A 425 4.05 -18.89 15.92
CA ARG A 425 5.50 -19.15 16.06
C ARG A 425 5.94 -20.24 15.08
N GLY A 426 7.16 -20.15 14.59
CA GLY A 426 7.69 -21.04 13.56
C GLY A 426 7.38 -20.61 12.13
N PHE A 427 6.54 -19.59 11.93
CA PHE A 427 6.16 -19.08 10.61
C PHE A 427 6.49 -17.59 10.48
N TYR A 428 7.04 -17.19 9.34
CA TYR A 428 7.29 -15.78 9.06
C TYR A 428 5.97 -14.97 9.13
N PRO A 429 5.91 -13.85 9.87
CA PRO A 429 7.01 -13.03 10.40
C PRO A 429 7.38 -13.25 11.87
N SER A 430 6.69 -14.16 12.54
CA SER A 430 6.99 -14.56 13.91
C SER A 430 8.31 -15.31 13.99
N SER A 431 8.88 -15.41 15.19
CA SER A 431 10.15 -16.12 15.41
C SER A 431 10.08 -17.54 14.83
N TYR A 432 11.11 -17.90 14.06
CA TYR A 432 11.40 -19.29 13.77
C TYR A 432 11.76 -20.03 15.05
N VAL A 433 11.47 -21.32 15.08
CA VAL A 433 11.80 -22.21 16.20
C VAL A 433 12.54 -23.42 15.66
N GLU A 434 13.54 -23.87 16.41
CA GLU A 434 14.30 -25.09 16.11
C GLU A 434 13.75 -26.27 16.92
N GLU A 435 12.96 -25.98 17.97
CA GLU A 435 12.30 -26.98 18.80
C GLU A 435 11.10 -27.61 18.09
N ASP A 436 11.05 -28.95 18.09
CA ASP A 436 9.85 -29.70 17.73
C ASP A 436 9.03 -30.01 19.00
N TYR A 437 7.80 -29.48 19.04
CA TYR A 437 6.88 -29.68 20.16
C TYR A 437 6.03 -30.96 20.02
N GLY A 438 6.17 -31.71 18.92
CA GLY A 438 5.44 -32.96 18.67
C GLY A 438 3.92 -32.79 18.81
N ASP A 439 3.26 -33.71 19.54
CA ASP A 439 1.80 -33.66 19.78
C ASP A 439 1.32 -32.38 20.52
N ARG A 440 2.23 -31.52 21.01
CA ARG A 440 1.91 -30.29 21.74
C ARG A 440 1.85 -29.03 20.88
N TRP A 441 2.14 -29.06 19.59
CA TRP A 441 2.17 -27.86 18.73
C TRP A 441 0.93 -26.96 18.88
N TYR A 442 -0.28 -27.53 18.80
CA TYR A 442 -1.51 -26.76 18.99
C TYR A 442 -1.76 -26.29 20.43
N ASP A 443 -1.26 -27.03 21.45
CA ASP A 443 -1.30 -26.55 22.84
C ASP A 443 -0.42 -25.30 22.99
N VAL A 444 0.78 -25.31 22.40
CA VAL A 444 1.71 -24.17 22.40
C VAL A 444 1.12 -22.97 21.66
N PHE A 445 0.51 -23.18 20.48
CA PHE A 445 -0.17 -22.11 19.76
C PHE A 445 -1.35 -21.51 20.55
N ALA A 446 -2.08 -22.32 21.33
CA ALA A 446 -3.13 -21.82 22.19
C ALA A 446 -2.58 -21.01 23.37
N GLU A 447 -1.49 -21.48 23.99
CA GLU A 447 -0.77 -20.74 25.04
C GLU A 447 -0.28 -19.37 24.52
N ASP A 448 0.19 -19.31 23.27
CA ASP A 448 0.65 -18.09 22.61
C ASP A 448 -0.46 -17.05 22.48
N VAL A 449 -1.66 -17.46 22.07
CA VAL A 449 -2.82 -16.56 21.99
C VAL A 449 -3.11 -15.94 23.37
N VAL A 450 -3.03 -16.72 24.45
CA VAL A 450 -3.22 -16.20 25.81
C VAL A 450 -2.12 -15.21 26.20
N LYS A 451 -0.85 -15.53 25.91
CA LYS A 451 0.29 -14.63 26.20
C LYS A 451 0.18 -13.31 25.44
N VAL A 452 -0.23 -13.35 24.18
CA VAL A 452 -0.48 -12.14 23.37
C VAL A 452 -1.61 -11.32 24.00
N ALA A 453 -2.74 -11.95 24.34
CA ALA A 453 -3.85 -11.27 25.00
C ALA A 453 -3.42 -10.59 26.31
N ASP A 454 -2.62 -11.28 27.14
CA ASP A 454 -2.12 -10.73 28.41
C ASP A 454 -1.23 -9.51 28.21
N LYS A 455 -0.31 -9.58 27.24
CA LYS A 455 0.61 -8.48 26.92
C LYS A 455 -0.10 -7.27 26.31
N LEU A 456 -1.20 -7.49 25.59
CA LEU A 456 -2.06 -6.43 25.07
C LEU A 456 -3.14 -5.99 26.07
N HIS A 457 -3.12 -6.53 27.29
CA HIS A 457 -4.10 -6.24 28.35
C HIS A 457 -5.56 -6.57 27.97
N ILE A 458 -5.75 -7.57 27.11
CA ILE A 458 -7.06 -8.05 26.64
C ILE A 458 -7.57 -9.13 27.60
N GLY A 459 -8.48 -8.77 28.49
CA GLY A 459 -9.01 -9.66 29.52
C GLY A 459 -9.91 -10.79 28.98
N LYS A 460 -10.86 -10.47 28.10
CA LYS A 460 -11.74 -11.43 27.43
C LYS A 460 -11.93 -11.04 25.97
N PHE A 461 -12.03 -12.02 25.08
CA PHE A 461 -12.14 -11.81 23.64
C PHE A 461 -12.99 -12.89 22.98
N PHE A 462 -13.47 -12.62 21.77
CA PHE A 462 -13.93 -13.66 20.85
C PHE A 462 -12.72 -14.27 20.15
N TYR A 463 -12.75 -15.58 19.90
CA TYR A 463 -11.72 -16.22 19.10
C TYR A 463 -12.30 -16.61 17.74
N MET A 464 -11.56 -16.35 16.67
CA MET A 464 -11.91 -16.79 15.33
C MET A 464 -10.72 -17.54 14.71
N GLY A 465 -10.99 -18.64 14.03
CA GLY A 465 -9.96 -19.34 13.25
C GLY A 465 -10.53 -20.00 12.01
N ALA A 466 -9.74 -20.03 10.94
CA ALA A 466 -10.01 -20.81 9.74
C ALA A 466 -8.98 -21.94 9.64
N SER A 467 -9.43 -23.17 9.32
CA SER A 467 -8.57 -24.34 9.12
C SER A 467 -7.62 -24.56 10.33
N HIS A 468 -6.29 -24.46 10.13
CA HIS A 468 -5.30 -24.53 11.22
C HIS A 468 -5.59 -23.56 12.37
N GLY A 469 -6.06 -22.35 12.09
CA GLY A 469 -6.41 -21.40 13.15
C GLY A 469 -7.60 -21.83 13.99
N ALA A 470 -8.54 -22.58 13.40
CA ALA A 470 -9.62 -23.20 14.17
C ALA A 470 -9.09 -24.36 15.03
N GLY A 471 -8.10 -25.10 14.53
CA GLY A 471 -7.31 -26.06 15.31
C GLY A 471 -6.75 -25.47 16.60
N VAL A 472 -6.15 -24.28 16.52
CA VAL A 472 -5.67 -23.53 17.70
C VAL A 472 -6.84 -23.17 18.62
N GLY A 473 -7.98 -22.77 18.05
CA GLY A 473 -9.20 -22.47 18.80
C GLY A 473 -9.69 -23.63 19.67
N TRP A 474 -9.71 -24.86 19.16
CA TRP A 474 -10.12 -26.02 19.95
C TRP A 474 -9.23 -26.25 21.18
N HIS A 475 -7.92 -26.07 21.02
CA HIS A 475 -6.98 -26.18 22.13
C HIS A 475 -7.15 -25.02 23.11
N LEU A 476 -7.38 -23.79 22.61
CA LEU A 476 -7.64 -22.62 23.43
C LEU A 476 -8.91 -22.78 24.28
N MET A 477 -9.97 -23.38 23.74
CA MET A 477 -11.20 -23.64 24.48
C MET A 477 -10.99 -24.61 25.65
N LEU A 478 -10.09 -25.58 25.49
CA LEU A 478 -9.74 -26.53 26.56
C LEU A 478 -8.74 -25.94 27.57
N LEU A 479 -7.85 -25.07 27.10
CA LEU A 479 -6.77 -24.49 27.90
C LEU A 479 -7.26 -23.32 28.76
N ALA A 480 -7.98 -22.37 28.16
CA ALA A 480 -8.33 -21.09 28.78
C ALA A 480 -9.76 -20.64 28.44
N PRO A 481 -10.80 -21.47 28.68
CA PRO A 481 -12.18 -21.16 28.31
C PRO A 481 -12.69 -19.86 28.96
N SER A 482 -12.20 -19.53 30.16
CA SER A 482 -12.58 -18.30 30.87
C SER A 482 -12.15 -17.00 30.17
N ARG A 483 -11.24 -17.08 29.19
CA ARG A 483 -10.77 -15.94 28.39
C ARG A 483 -11.60 -15.71 27.13
N VAL A 484 -12.38 -16.70 26.71
CA VAL A 484 -13.07 -16.68 25.42
C VAL A 484 -14.57 -16.47 25.63
N LYS A 485 -15.10 -15.42 24.99
CA LYS A 485 -16.54 -15.08 25.01
C LYS A 485 -17.33 -16.04 24.14
N GLY A 486 -16.84 -16.27 22.92
CA GLY A 486 -17.37 -17.21 21.95
C GLY A 486 -16.31 -17.56 20.90
N PHE A 487 -16.48 -18.71 20.26
CA PHE A 487 -15.56 -19.26 19.27
C PHE A 487 -16.23 -19.37 17.89
N VAL A 488 -15.65 -18.71 16.89
CA VAL A 488 -16.03 -18.84 15.48
C VAL A 488 -15.02 -19.74 14.77
N ALA A 489 -15.45 -20.95 14.45
CA ALA A 489 -14.64 -21.99 13.84
C ALA A 489 -15.03 -22.13 12.37
N CYS A 490 -14.17 -21.72 11.45
CA CYS A 490 -14.39 -21.81 10.01
C CYS A 490 -13.62 -23.01 9.43
N VAL A 491 -14.31 -23.86 8.66
CA VAL A 491 -13.85 -25.16 8.13
C VAL A 491 -13.05 -26.00 9.15
N PRO A 492 -13.61 -26.30 10.35
CA PRO A 492 -12.76 -26.49 11.53
C PRO A 492 -12.78 -27.89 12.16
N GLY A 493 -13.53 -28.86 11.64
CA GLY A 493 -13.73 -30.14 12.31
C GLY A 493 -12.39 -30.81 12.65
N PRO A 494 -12.08 -31.10 13.94
CA PRO A 494 -10.88 -31.86 14.28
C PRO A 494 -10.89 -33.16 13.49
N HIS A 495 -9.84 -33.38 12.71
CA HIS A 495 -9.79 -34.49 11.76
C HIS A 495 -9.97 -35.86 12.42
N SER A 496 -10.33 -36.85 11.61
CA SER A 496 -10.39 -38.24 12.04
C SER A 496 -9.03 -38.69 12.57
N LEU A 497 -9.03 -39.33 13.73
CA LEU A 497 -7.81 -39.89 14.33
C LEU A 497 -7.26 -41.10 13.55
N ALA A 498 -8.07 -41.68 12.65
CA ALA A 498 -7.70 -42.83 11.81
C ALA A 498 -6.88 -42.45 10.56
N GLU A 499 -6.82 -41.17 10.19
CA GLU A 499 -6.21 -40.68 8.95
C GLU A 499 -4.72 -40.30 9.09
N GLY A 500 -4.09 -40.67 10.21
CA GLY A 500 -2.66 -40.47 10.48
C GLY A 500 -2.34 -39.19 11.25
N SER A 501 -1.14 -39.16 11.86
CA SER A 501 -0.68 -38.05 12.71
C SER A 501 -0.05 -36.89 11.95
N MET A 502 0.33 -37.12 10.67
CA MET A 502 1.04 -36.15 9.85
C MET A 502 0.09 -35.09 9.28
N SER A 503 0.60 -33.86 9.14
CA SER A 503 -0.06 -32.82 8.35
C SER A 503 -0.11 -33.18 6.85
N MET A 504 -1.11 -32.69 6.14
CA MET A 504 -1.22 -32.90 4.67
C MET A 504 0.01 -32.38 3.92
N ARG A 505 0.58 -31.26 4.39
CA ARG A 505 1.84 -30.71 3.88
C ARG A 505 2.97 -31.73 3.99
N GLN A 506 3.12 -32.38 5.15
CA GLN A 506 4.17 -33.36 5.36
C GLN A 506 3.94 -34.66 4.58
N MET A 507 2.67 -35.04 4.36
CA MET A 507 2.32 -36.16 3.49
C MET A 507 2.77 -35.92 2.03
N VAL A 508 2.62 -34.68 1.53
CA VAL A 508 3.14 -34.29 0.20
C VAL A 508 4.67 -34.33 0.19
N LEU A 509 5.33 -33.71 1.18
CA LEU A 509 6.80 -33.65 1.25
C LEU A 509 7.45 -35.03 1.38
N SER A 510 6.79 -35.95 2.09
CA SER A 510 7.25 -37.33 2.28
C SER A 510 6.86 -38.27 1.12
N GLY A 511 6.19 -37.77 0.08
CA GLY A 511 5.78 -38.54 -1.09
C GLY A 511 4.64 -39.54 -0.84
N ILE A 512 3.92 -39.42 0.28
CA ILE A 512 2.75 -40.25 0.61
C ILE A 512 1.59 -39.90 -0.33
N ILE A 513 1.43 -38.62 -0.64
CA ILE A 513 0.50 -38.12 -1.67
C ILE A 513 1.25 -37.23 -2.66
N LYS A 514 0.83 -37.26 -3.93
CA LYS A 514 1.51 -36.54 -5.01
C LYS A 514 1.19 -35.04 -5.00
N GLU A 515 -0.07 -34.71 -4.75
CA GLU A 515 -0.59 -33.35 -4.68
C GLU A 515 -1.84 -33.35 -3.77
N PRO A 516 -2.16 -32.24 -3.08
CA PRO A 516 -3.37 -32.14 -2.29
C PRO A 516 -4.63 -32.17 -3.21
N PRO A 517 -5.79 -32.61 -2.69
CA PRO A 517 -7.03 -32.52 -3.45
C PRO A 517 -7.37 -31.05 -3.77
N PRO A 518 -8.15 -30.77 -4.84
CA PRO A 518 -8.64 -29.42 -5.11
C PRO A 518 -9.42 -28.89 -3.91
N MET A 519 -8.95 -27.80 -3.32
CA MET A 519 -9.52 -27.26 -2.09
C MET A 519 -10.93 -26.69 -2.27
N ASP A 520 -11.27 -26.26 -3.49
CA ASP A 520 -12.54 -25.62 -3.81
C ASP A 520 -13.19 -26.30 -5.03
N PRO A 521 -14.53 -26.41 -5.07
CA PRO A 521 -15.24 -26.90 -6.26
C PRO A 521 -15.10 -25.92 -7.44
N PRO A 522 -15.42 -26.33 -8.68
CA PRO A 522 -15.43 -25.43 -9.85
C PRO A 522 -16.27 -24.16 -9.61
N ILE A 523 -15.86 -23.05 -10.23
CA ILE A 523 -16.53 -21.74 -10.05
C ILE A 523 -17.94 -21.80 -10.61
N ASP A 524 -18.93 -21.35 -9.83
CA ASP A 524 -20.38 -21.39 -10.12
C ASP A 524 -20.89 -20.12 -10.83
N ASN A 525 -20.03 -19.43 -11.57
CA ASN A 525 -20.28 -18.15 -12.27
C ASN A 525 -20.56 -16.93 -11.35
N ASP A 526 -20.25 -16.99 -10.05
CA ASP A 526 -20.27 -15.81 -9.16
C ASP A 526 -19.05 -14.90 -9.45
N PRO A 527 -19.24 -13.67 -10.00
CA PRO A 527 -18.13 -12.79 -10.37
C PRO A 527 -17.31 -12.29 -9.16
N ARG A 528 -17.91 -12.22 -7.96
CA ARG A 528 -17.19 -11.83 -6.74
C ARG A 528 -16.29 -12.96 -6.29
N ARG A 529 -16.80 -14.19 -6.28
CA ARG A 529 -16.03 -15.38 -5.94
C ARG A 529 -14.91 -15.62 -6.94
N GLU A 530 -15.17 -15.47 -8.24
CA GLU A 530 -14.14 -15.55 -9.28
C GLU A 530 -13.02 -14.53 -9.05
N LYS A 531 -13.36 -13.26 -8.80
CA LYS A 531 -12.37 -12.22 -8.50
C LYS A 531 -11.53 -12.57 -7.27
N ARG A 532 -12.15 -13.09 -6.21
CA ARG A 532 -11.45 -13.49 -4.97
C ARG A 532 -10.53 -14.68 -5.18
N ARG A 533 -10.97 -15.70 -5.91
CA ARG A 533 -10.14 -16.86 -6.25
C ARG A 533 -8.97 -16.47 -7.13
N ASN A 534 -9.18 -15.60 -8.12
CA ASN A 534 -8.10 -15.07 -8.96
C ASN A 534 -7.10 -14.26 -8.12
N PHE A 535 -7.59 -13.42 -7.21
CA PHE A 535 -6.75 -12.67 -6.29
C PHE A 535 -5.99 -13.59 -5.33
N ARG A 536 -6.63 -14.62 -4.76
CA ARG A 536 -5.99 -15.62 -3.89
C ARG A 536 -4.90 -16.39 -4.63
N SER A 537 -5.18 -16.85 -5.85
CA SER A 537 -4.19 -17.52 -6.71
C SER A 537 -3.02 -16.62 -7.04
N ALA A 538 -3.26 -15.35 -7.38
CA ALA A 538 -2.20 -14.37 -7.61
C ALA A 538 -1.39 -14.12 -6.32
N HIS A 539 -2.05 -13.97 -5.18
CA HIS A 539 -1.42 -13.77 -3.88
C HIS A 539 -0.53 -14.97 -3.48
N ILE A 540 -1.01 -16.20 -3.67
CA ILE A 540 -0.23 -17.43 -3.42
C ILE A 540 0.97 -17.49 -4.37
N ALA A 541 0.78 -17.21 -5.66
CA ALA A 541 1.87 -17.19 -6.64
C ALA A 541 2.93 -16.11 -6.35
N MET A 542 2.57 -15.08 -5.59
CA MET A 542 3.48 -14.02 -5.15
C MET A 542 4.18 -14.34 -3.82
N ASN A 543 3.75 -15.38 -3.08
CA ASN A 543 4.44 -15.80 -1.86
C ASN A 543 5.74 -16.54 -2.22
N PRO A 544 6.84 -16.25 -1.51
CA PRO A 544 8.09 -16.98 -1.71
C PRO A 544 7.93 -18.44 -1.31
N GLU A 545 8.87 -19.25 -1.78
CA GLU A 545 9.10 -20.58 -1.23
C GLU A 545 9.30 -20.48 0.30
N PRO A 546 8.54 -21.24 1.11
CA PRO A 546 8.67 -21.18 2.56
C PRO A 546 10.10 -21.51 3.00
N ASP A 547 10.59 -20.82 4.04
CA ASP A 547 11.92 -21.04 4.61
C ASP A 547 12.10 -22.54 4.98
N PRO A 548 13.27 -23.14 4.78
CA PRO A 548 13.50 -24.54 5.13
C PRO A 548 13.10 -24.91 6.56
N ARG A 549 13.23 -23.98 7.52
CA ARG A 549 12.79 -24.16 8.90
C ARG A 549 11.27 -24.25 9.01
N GLU A 550 10.54 -23.40 8.28
CA GLU A 550 9.06 -23.52 8.20
C GLU A 550 8.64 -24.84 7.58
N LYS A 551 9.39 -25.32 6.56
CA LYS A 551 9.13 -26.59 5.88
C LYS A 551 9.40 -27.81 6.77
N ALA A 552 10.28 -27.68 7.75
CA ALA A 552 10.61 -28.75 8.69
C ALA A 552 9.57 -28.93 9.79
N ILE A 553 8.69 -27.95 10.03
CA ILE A 553 7.66 -28.03 11.07
C ILE A 553 6.52 -28.95 10.62
N ASP A 554 6.31 -30.03 11.38
CA ASP A 554 5.08 -30.82 11.32
C ASP A 554 4.26 -30.61 12.61
N TYR A 555 3.37 -29.62 12.59
CA TYR A 555 2.46 -29.33 13.69
C TYR A 555 1.33 -30.37 13.84
N GLY A 556 1.30 -31.40 12.98
CA GLY A 556 0.33 -32.48 13.02
C GLY A 556 -1.12 -31.99 12.88
N ARG A 557 -2.03 -32.75 13.47
CA ARG A 557 -3.47 -32.47 13.48
C ARG A 557 -3.92 -31.98 14.87
N PRO A 558 -4.95 -31.13 14.97
CA PRO A 558 -5.45 -30.68 16.26
C PRO A 558 -6.03 -31.87 17.05
N LEU A 559 -5.89 -31.82 18.38
CA LEU A 559 -6.45 -32.74 19.35
C LEU A 559 -5.94 -34.20 19.28
N LEU A 560 -4.79 -34.46 18.64
CA LEU A 560 -4.14 -35.78 18.57
C LEU A 560 -3.81 -36.43 19.93
N LYS A 561 -3.82 -35.65 21.02
CA LYS A 561 -3.67 -36.17 22.39
C LYS A 561 -4.83 -37.08 22.81
N PHE A 562 -6.02 -36.91 22.24
CA PHE A 562 -7.18 -37.77 22.48
C PHE A 562 -7.14 -38.92 21.47
N LYS A 563 -6.37 -39.96 21.78
CA LYS A 563 -6.05 -41.08 20.87
C LYS A 563 -7.25 -41.91 20.35
N THR A 564 -8.48 -41.61 20.75
CA THR A 564 -9.71 -42.27 20.28
C THR A 564 -10.82 -41.25 20.04
N GLU A 565 -11.72 -41.53 19.09
CA GLU A 565 -12.86 -40.63 18.78
C GLU A 565 -13.78 -40.42 19.99
N GLU A 566 -13.93 -41.43 20.84
CA GLU A 566 -14.70 -41.34 22.08
C GLU A 566 -14.09 -40.31 23.04
N LYS A 567 -12.77 -40.38 23.29
CA LYS A 567 -12.05 -39.42 24.15
C LYS A 567 -12.05 -38.02 23.57
N LEU A 568 -11.99 -37.91 22.24
CA LEU A 568 -12.11 -36.63 21.55
C LEU A 568 -13.49 -36.01 21.77
N CYS A 569 -14.57 -36.78 21.58
CA CYS A 569 -15.93 -36.33 21.83
C CYS A 569 -16.15 -35.99 23.32
N GLU A 570 -15.59 -36.77 24.25
CA GLU A 570 -15.62 -36.46 25.67
C GLU A 570 -14.95 -35.12 25.98
N ALA A 571 -13.80 -34.83 25.38
CA ALA A 571 -13.14 -33.54 25.53
C ALA A 571 -13.98 -32.39 24.95
N LEU A 572 -14.54 -32.55 23.75
CA LEU A 572 -15.41 -31.54 23.14
C LEU A 572 -16.65 -31.25 24.00
N ARG A 573 -17.25 -32.25 24.66
CA ARG A 573 -18.38 -32.07 25.58
C ARG A 573 -18.07 -31.17 26.77
N THR A 574 -16.78 -30.99 27.12
CA THR A 574 -16.38 -30.10 28.22
C THR A 574 -16.28 -28.63 27.81
N ILE A 575 -16.39 -28.31 26.52
CA ILE A 575 -16.29 -26.94 26.02
C ILE A 575 -17.65 -26.24 26.18
N GLU A 576 -17.79 -25.50 27.27
CA GLU A 576 -18.98 -24.67 27.55
C GLU A 576 -18.99 -23.34 26.78
N VAL A 577 -17.90 -23.00 26.08
CA VAL A 577 -17.80 -21.75 25.31
C VAL A 577 -18.77 -21.82 24.12
N PRO A 578 -19.69 -20.83 23.97
CA PRO A 578 -20.49 -20.64 22.77
C PRO A 578 -19.67 -20.84 21.49
N THR A 579 -20.08 -21.74 20.61
CA THR A 579 -19.31 -22.05 19.39
C THR A 579 -20.19 -21.94 18.14
N LEU A 580 -19.69 -21.24 17.12
CA LEU A 580 -20.24 -21.19 15.77
C LEU A 580 -19.32 -21.96 14.84
N ILE A 581 -19.82 -23.03 14.22
CA ILE A 581 -19.14 -23.76 13.16
C ILE A 581 -19.67 -23.28 11.81
N LEU A 582 -18.78 -22.76 10.98
CA LEU A 582 -19.04 -22.36 9.60
C LEU A 582 -18.30 -23.34 8.68
N GLY A 583 -19.05 -24.12 7.91
CA GLY A 583 -18.51 -25.20 7.09
C GLY A 583 -18.96 -25.16 5.65
N ALA A 584 -18.25 -25.88 4.80
CA ALA A 584 -18.57 -26.03 3.39
C ALA A 584 -18.90 -27.50 3.07
N ILE A 585 -19.92 -27.72 2.24
CA ILE A 585 -20.37 -29.08 1.88
C ILE A 585 -19.33 -29.80 1.02
N ASP A 586 -18.62 -29.06 0.17
CA ASP A 586 -17.64 -29.62 -0.78
C ASP A 586 -16.20 -29.57 -0.23
N ASP A 587 -16.02 -29.42 1.09
CA ASP A 587 -14.68 -29.41 1.73
C ASP A 587 -14.07 -30.83 1.77
N PRO A 588 -12.95 -31.08 1.06
CA PRO A 588 -12.33 -32.40 1.00
C PRO A 588 -11.40 -32.69 2.19
N ILE A 589 -11.13 -31.70 3.06
CA ILE A 589 -10.18 -31.80 4.18
C ILE A 589 -10.93 -31.89 5.51
N SER A 590 -11.84 -30.94 5.76
CA SER A 590 -12.70 -30.94 6.95
C SER A 590 -14.11 -31.29 6.52
N THR A 591 -14.35 -32.58 6.31
CA THR A 591 -15.61 -33.03 5.70
C THR A 591 -16.82 -32.67 6.57
N PRO A 592 -18.02 -32.54 5.98
CA PRO A 592 -19.26 -32.29 6.73
C PRO A 592 -19.49 -33.28 7.88
N GLU A 593 -19.11 -34.54 7.74
CA GLU A 593 -19.24 -35.55 8.79
C GLU A 593 -18.41 -35.20 10.03
N LEU A 594 -17.18 -34.69 9.85
CA LEU A 594 -16.31 -34.26 10.96
C LEU A 594 -16.86 -33.02 11.67
N MET A 595 -17.42 -32.09 10.90
CA MET A 595 -18.07 -30.89 11.43
C MET A 595 -19.34 -31.25 12.21
N ILE A 596 -20.19 -32.11 11.65
CA ILE A 596 -21.39 -32.65 12.32
C ILE A 596 -21.01 -33.40 13.59
N ARG A 597 -19.97 -34.24 13.57
CA ARG A 597 -19.48 -34.96 14.75
C ARG A 597 -19.13 -33.99 15.87
N SER A 598 -18.43 -32.90 15.54
CA SER A 598 -17.98 -31.91 16.51
C SER A 598 -19.15 -31.09 17.04
N ALA A 599 -20.05 -30.65 16.16
CA ALA A 599 -21.28 -29.93 16.52
C ALA A 599 -22.16 -30.76 17.48
N LYS A 600 -22.30 -32.07 17.24
CA LYS A 600 -23.07 -32.99 18.10
C LYS A 600 -22.44 -33.21 19.47
N ALA A 601 -21.12 -33.07 19.59
CA ALA A 601 -20.42 -33.25 20.86
C ALA A 601 -20.44 -31.98 21.73
N LEU A 602 -20.52 -30.79 21.13
CA LEU A 602 -20.51 -29.52 21.85
C LEU A 602 -21.85 -29.23 22.54
N PRO A 603 -21.86 -28.77 23.80
CA PRO A 603 -23.09 -28.42 24.52
C PRO A 603 -23.78 -27.17 23.95
N HIS A 604 -23.02 -26.21 23.39
CA HIS A 604 -23.50 -24.90 22.95
C HIS A 604 -22.99 -24.52 21.56
N CYS A 605 -23.50 -25.22 20.53
CA CYS A 605 -23.03 -25.06 19.16
C CYS A 605 -24.16 -24.63 18.20
N LYS A 606 -23.85 -23.68 17.31
CA LYS A 606 -24.57 -23.44 16.06
C LYS A 606 -23.68 -23.87 14.91
N MET A 607 -24.20 -24.65 13.98
CA MET A 607 -23.47 -25.03 12.76
C MET A 607 -24.22 -24.53 11.52
N ILE A 608 -23.49 -24.00 10.55
CA ILE A 608 -24.01 -23.59 9.24
C ILE A 608 -23.12 -24.21 8.17
N LEU A 609 -23.75 -24.93 7.24
CA LEU A 609 -23.07 -25.51 6.07
C LEU A 609 -23.52 -24.79 4.80
N TYR A 610 -22.54 -24.41 3.98
CA TYR A 610 -22.76 -23.74 2.70
C TYR A 610 -22.46 -24.69 1.54
N SER A 611 -23.28 -24.67 0.50
CA SER A 611 -23.04 -25.42 -0.74
C SER A 611 -22.17 -24.64 -1.73
N ASN A 612 -21.59 -25.31 -2.73
CA ASN A 612 -20.77 -24.73 -3.82
C ASN A 612 -19.49 -24.02 -3.35
N CYS A 613 -18.99 -24.39 -2.18
CA CYS A 613 -17.75 -23.87 -1.62
C CYS A 613 -17.00 -25.03 -0.96
N GLY A 614 -15.68 -24.88 -0.87
CA GLY A 614 -14.79 -25.88 -0.28
C GLY A 614 -14.03 -25.31 0.91
N HIS A 615 -12.79 -25.75 1.08
CA HIS A 615 -11.97 -25.46 2.25
C HIS A 615 -11.64 -23.97 2.43
N ASN A 616 -11.61 -23.15 1.37
CA ASN A 616 -11.27 -21.72 1.47
C ASN A 616 -12.51 -20.81 1.60
N ILE A 617 -13.59 -21.31 2.23
CA ILE A 617 -14.87 -20.60 2.34
C ILE A 617 -14.75 -19.22 3.00
N ASP A 618 -13.81 -19.07 3.95
CA ASP A 618 -13.51 -17.82 4.67
C ASP A 618 -13.01 -16.68 3.76
N THR A 619 -12.51 -17.02 2.58
CA THR A 619 -12.11 -16.05 1.56
C THR A 619 -13.01 -16.06 0.34
N ASP A 620 -13.89 -17.05 0.18
CA ASP A 620 -14.89 -17.07 -0.90
C ASP A 620 -16.17 -16.31 -0.52
N LEU A 621 -16.69 -16.50 0.71
CA LEU A 621 -17.98 -15.99 1.20
C LEU A 621 -17.82 -14.99 2.36
N VAL A 622 -16.91 -14.03 2.18
CA VAL A 622 -16.48 -13.08 3.23
C VAL A 622 -17.67 -12.35 3.88
N GLU A 623 -18.60 -11.82 3.10
CA GLU A 623 -19.73 -11.05 3.63
C GLU A 623 -20.74 -11.92 4.38
N GLU A 624 -21.10 -13.07 3.80
CA GLU A 624 -22.09 -13.99 4.35
C GLU A 624 -21.60 -14.55 5.69
N LEU A 625 -20.36 -15.04 5.71
CA LEU A 625 -19.77 -15.62 6.90
C LEU A 625 -19.53 -14.56 7.98
N SER A 626 -19.04 -13.37 7.61
CA SER A 626 -18.82 -12.28 8.60
C SER A 626 -20.14 -11.79 9.18
N SER A 627 -21.22 -11.80 8.39
CA SER A 627 -22.57 -11.43 8.87
C SER A 627 -23.17 -12.47 9.81
N GLU A 628 -22.90 -13.76 9.62
CA GLU A 628 -23.29 -14.81 10.58
C GLU A 628 -22.43 -14.74 11.85
N ALA A 629 -21.12 -14.53 11.71
CA ALA A 629 -20.21 -14.38 12.83
C ALA A 629 -20.57 -13.16 13.70
N ASP A 630 -20.87 -12.02 13.09
CA ASP A 630 -21.32 -10.81 13.80
C ASP A 630 -22.64 -11.05 14.56
N ARG A 631 -23.63 -11.69 13.93
CA ARG A 631 -24.89 -12.04 14.61
C ARG A 631 -24.66 -12.96 15.80
N PHE A 632 -23.82 -13.98 15.63
CA PHE A 632 -23.43 -14.88 16.71
C PHE A 632 -22.74 -14.15 17.86
N MET A 633 -21.74 -13.33 17.57
CA MET A 633 -20.99 -12.59 18.60
C MET A 633 -21.87 -11.60 19.36
N LYS A 634 -22.75 -10.87 18.66
CA LYS A 634 -23.74 -9.98 19.28
C LYS A 634 -24.72 -10.73 20.17
N GLN A 635 -25.14 -11.93 19.77
CA GLN A 635 -26.02 -12.77 20.57
C GLN A 635 -25.31 -13.22 21.86
N VAL A 636 -24.09 -13.74 21.73
CA VAL A 636 -23.26 -14.15 22.88
C VAL A 636 -23.04 -12.99 23.84
N ASP A 637 -22.84 -11.78 23.34
CA ASP A 637 -22.73 -10.57 24.18
C ASP A 637 -24.02 -10.17 24.87
N HIS A 638 -25.16 -10.42 24.24
CA HIS A 638 -26.45 -10.03 24.77
C HIS A 638 -26.93 -10.95 25.89
N ASP A 639 -26.86 -12.27 25.71
CA ASP A 639 -27.49 -13.23 26.62
C ASP A 639 -26.56 -14.34 27.13
N GLY A 640 -25.29 -14.35 26.69
CA GLY A 640 -24.29 -15.35 27.09
C GLY A 640 -24.59 -16.76 26.58
N ARG A 641 -25.51 -16.93 25.62
CA ARG A 641 -25.98 -18.23 25.13
C ARG A 641 -25.89 -18.32 23.61
N VAL A 642 -25.97 -19.56 23.13
CA VAL A 642 -26.25 -19.86 21.73
C VAL A 642 -27.59 -20.56 21.68
N TYR A 643 -28.55 -19.99 20.95
CA TYR A 643 -29.76 -20.73 20.58
C TYR A 643 -29.37 -21.71 19.48
N ALA A 644 -29.31 -23.00 19.82
CA ALA A 644 -29.24 -24.05 18.82
C ALA A 644 -30.49 -23.93 17.94
N TRP A 645 -30.31 -23.71 16.64
CA TRP A 645 -31.36 -24.00 15.69
C TRP A 645 -31.28 -25.50 15.43
N ASP A 646 -32.39 -26.22 15.59
CA ASP A 646 -32.45 -27.66 15.35
C ASP A 646 -31.78 -27.98 14.01
N ILE A 647 -30.76 -28.85 14.07
CA ILE A 647 -29.83 -29.22 12.98
C ILE A 647 -30.59 -29.79 11.78
#